data_AF-A0A7W3JDN2-F1
#
_entry.id   AF-A0A7W3JDN2-F1
#
_cell.length_a   1.000
_cell.length_b   1.000
_cell.length_c   1.000
_cell.angle_alpha   90.00
_cell.angle_beta   90.00
_cell.angle_gamma   90.00
#
_symmetry.space_group_name_H-M   'P 1'
#
loop_
_entity.id
_entity.type
_entity.pdbx_description
1 polymer ?
#
loop_
_entity_poly.entity_id
_entity_poly.type
_entity_poly.pdbx_seq_one_letter_code
_entity_poly.pdbx_strand_id
1 'polypeptide(L)'
;MANRSPSPIWPQTPRRRRGFWNYPRPHRTGLRAWIPSWRVVVGTGLTMLSLGIGVFTAGWIGWAVPDENPSIGSETTTVYYADKKVMGKFAAIDRTIRTLDELPPYIPQAVVASEDQGFQDHMGVDPVGIVRAAISNVTGGGRQGASTLTQQYVENTYFEPGQSSYADKFREIILALKVDQEKSKDEILEGYVNSIYLGRGAYGFEAAAKAYFNKPAAELTVSETAMLVGIIPSPSYWDPRFGEESKAVAEQKWARVLRNMADMGLISQEERNAATFPEPIEYKPVSRAGQVGFLLEEVRKELADPNGANLSEEDLMNNGYEIRTTINSKFQKAAVETANTIPYKGEGAASDRLGVSIVSIDPKDGAVRALYGGKDYAEFQFNSATDGKAQPGSTAKPFTLIGALEEDHELNEIYPGNSPMQIPGWTVLNKETGVEEEVELTNFGTEEGGESFGNIDLVKATADSVNTVYAQLNVDIGPKKSQDVAIRAGIPEASTNATLSNVLGTEPVRAIDLAGAYATFAAQGTRHKTHIVTSVMDGEEGVYTFTGDTVKDAIDPEVMTKATYAMTKVVEEGSGAPAQELLGPDGTPRPVAGKTGSTNGNKSAWFAGYIPQLTTVVGLYQTAEDGISQESITPFGEWANYSLTGGTWPVTAWTHYMQAVTEGMEVEQFPEYTPPAPKPSPSPTPSVSPSEEQDDMVVVPTGLVGQQVVSAAATLSGAGVRPQLVEVPSDQPPGTVLSVEKEGQEVKRNSPIRVEVSTGPDQDTATVPGGLIGSDENNARGQLRAAGLDPAIEYQESADVQQGQVISVNPGEGATVPRGTRVQVIVSSGSGDIGIPTGEPTEGGNGNGNGNGGGRP
;
A
#
# COMPACT_ATOMS: atom_id res chain seq x y z
N MET A 1 107.05 44.03 17.56
CA MET A 1 106.49 44.61 16.34
C MET A 1 104.97 44.48 16.42
N ALA A 2 104.26 45.58 16.17
CA ALA A 2 103.06 45.95 16.90
C ALA A 2 101.72 45.49 16.28
N ASN A 3 100.86 45.10 17.22
CA ASN A 3 99.41 44.96 17.24
C ASN A 3 98.63 46.13 16.57
N ARG A 4 97.59 45.85 15.75
CA ARG A 4 96.29 46.56 15.67
C ARG A 4 95.34 46.00 14.58
N SER A 5 94.09 45.80 14.99
CA SER A 5 92.80 45.50 14.33
C SER A 5 92.23 46.70 13.52
N PRO A 6 90.94 46.76 13.07
CA PRO A 6 89.92 45.75 12.64
C PRO A 6 89.08 46.19 11.39
N SER A 7 88.11 45.36 10.93
CA SER A 7 86.75 45.77 10.41
C SER A 7 85.94 44.57 9.85
N PRO A 8 84.59 44.65 9.76
CA PRO A 8 83.68 43.58 10.18
C PRO A 8 83.05 42.78 9.03
N ILE A 9 82.61 41.55 9.35
CA ILE A 9 81.80 40.72 8.46
C ILE A 9 80.41 40.59 9.10
N TRP A 10 79.40 41.25 8.51
CA TRP A 10 77.99 41.03 8.79
C TRP A 10 77.32 40.33 7.59
N PRO A 11 76.35 39.42 7.83
CA PRO A 11 75.87 38.45 6.86
C PRO A 11 74.86 39.05 5.87
N GLN A 12 74.87 38.55 4.64
CA GLN A 12 73.85 38.85 3.63
C GLN A 12 72.50 38.31 4.09
N THR A 13 71.51 39.19 4.27
CA THR A 13 70.12 38.81 4.48
C THR A 13 69.54 38.27 3.17
N PRO A 14 68.89 37.09 3.16
CA PRO A 14 68.35 36.52 1.94
C PRO A 14 67.16 37.37 1.48
N ARG A 15 67.08 37.67 0.17
CA ARG A 15 65.85 38.16 -0.49
C ARG A 15 64.72 37.18 -0.13
N ARG A 16 63.88 37.54 0.84
CA ARG A 16 62.63 36.80 1.14
C ARG A 16 61.85 36.73 -0.17
N ARG A 17 61.72 35.53 -0.73
CA ARG A 17 60.74 35.25 -1.79
C ARG A 17 59.42 35.82 -1.31
N ARG A 18 58.82 36.75 -2.07
CA ARG A 18 57.45 37.19 -1.83
C ARG A 18 56.58 35.94 -1.97
N GLY A 19 56.21 35.35 -0.85
CA GLY A 19 55.21 34.29 -0.81
C GLY A 19 53.93 34.80 -1.44
N PHE A 20 53.24 33.94 -2.18
CA PHE A 20 51.98 34.25 -2.85
C PHE A 20 50.92 34.77 -1.86
N TRP A 21 51.03 34.38 -0.59
CA TRP A 21 50.22 34.86 0.53
C TRP A 21 50.97 35.89 1.39
N ASN A 22 50.53 37.15 1.30
CA ASN A 22 51.14 38.30 1.99
C ASN A 22 50.16 38.89 3.03
N TYR A 23 49.62 38.01 3.88
CA TYR A 23 48.67 38.32 4.96
C TYR A 23 49.12 37.69 6.29
N PRO A 24 48.96 38.39 7.44
CA PRO A 24 48.55 39.80 7.57
C PRO A 24 49.59 40.77 7.00
N ARG A 25 49.16 41.93 6.50
CA ARG A 25 50.07 42.85 5.78
C ARG A 25 51.10 43.45 6.73
N PRO A 26 52.42 43.24 6.50
CA PRO A 26 53.46 43.57 7.48
C PRO A 26 53.66 45.07 7.77
N HIS A 27 52.98 45.95 7.03
CA HIS A 27 53.05 47.41 7.15
C HIS A 27 51.75 48.03 7.69
N ARG A 28 50.81 47.23 8.21
CA ARG A 28 49.55 47.71 8.81
C ARG A 28 49.30 47.00 10.15
N THR A 29 48.72 47.72 11.11
CA THR A 29 48.42 47.22 12.45
C THR A 29 46.90 47.15 12.68
N GLY A 30 46.47 46.30 13.63
CA GLY A 30 45.05 46.09 13.95
C GLY A 30 44.25 45.35 12.86
N LEU A 31 42.92 45.49 12.87
CA LEU A 31 41.99 44.84 11.92
C LEU A 31 42.33 45.15 10.44
N ARG A 32 42.95 46.29 10.16
CA ARG A 32 43.37 46.71 8.81
C ARG A 32 44.52 45.87 8.23
N ALA A 33 45.24 45.10 9.04
CA ALA A 33 46.26 44.15 8.59
C ALA A 33 45.65 42.91 7.92
N TRP A 34 44.37 42.64 8.20
CA TRP A 34 43.60 41.48 7.73
C TRP A 34 42.66 41.79 6.56
N ILE A 35 42.40 43.07 6.25
CA ILE A 35 41.55 43.46 5.13
C ILE A 35 42.27 43.15 3.80
N PRO A 36 41.63 42.47 2.82
CA PRO A 36 42.17 42.22 1.48
C PRO A 36 42.61 43.50 0.75
N SER A 37 43.64 43.43 -0.08
CA SER A 37 44.13 44.57 -0.86
C SER A 37 43.19 44.77 -2.03
N TRP A 38 43.00 46.00 -2.49
CA TRP A 38 42.15 46.23 -3.66
C TRP A 38 42.59 45.36 -4.86
N ARG A 39 43.89 45.04 -4.98
CA ARG A 39 44.42 44.10 -5.99
C ARG A 39 44.01 42.65 -5.76
N VAL A 40 43.88 42.23 -4.50
CA VAL A 40 43.37 40.89 -4.15
C VAL A 40 41.86 40.85 -4.35
N VAL A 41 41.12 41.88 -3.95
CA VAL A 41 39.67 41.97 -4.18
C VAL A 41 39.36 41.98 -5.68
N VAL A 42 40.02 42.85 -6.44
CA VAL A 42 39.85 42.93 -7.90
C VAL A 42 40.38 41.67 -8.59
N GLY A 43 41.54 41.15 -8.18
CA GLY A 43 42.11 39.93 -8.74
C GLY A 43 41.23 38.70 -8.50
N THR A 44 40.71 38.53 -7.28
CA THR A 44 39.74 37.48 -6.94
C THR A 44 38.43 37.69 -7.70
N GLY A 45 37.93 38.92 -7.79
CA GLY A 45 36.72 39.24 -8.56
C GLY A 45 36.85 38.91 -10.04
N LEU A 46 37.95 39.30 -10.69
CA LEU A 46 38.24 38.97 -12.09
C LEU A 46 38.45 37.47 -12.31
N THR A 47 39.06 36.77 -11.33
CA THR A 47 39.25 35.32 -11.39
C THR A 47 37.89 34.60 -11.29
N MET A 48 37.04 35.01 -10.35
CA MET A 48 35.67 34.48 -10.24
C MET A 48 34.84 34.75 -11.49
N LEU A 49 34.94 35.96 -12.06
CA LEU A 49 34.28 36.29 -13.32
C LEU A 49 34.77 35.39 -14.46
N SER A 50 36.08 35.18 -14.57
CA SER A 50 36.68 34.33 -15.61
C SER A 50 36.26 32.87 -15.44
N LEU A 51 36.21 32.36 -14.20
CA LEU A 51 35.70 31.02 -13.90
C LEU A 51 34.21 30.89 -14.26
N GLY A 52 33.40 31.90 -13.92
CA GLY A 52 31.98 31.96 -14.28
C GLY A 52 31.76 31.93 -15.79
N ILE A 53 32.52 32.74 -16.55
CA ILE A 53 32.51 32.72 -18.02
C ILE A 53 32.92 31.34 -18.55
N GLY A 54 33.95 30.72 -17.96
CA GLY A 54 34.40 29.38 -18.35
C GLY A 54 33.33 28.30 -18.15
N VAL A 55 32.68 28.29 -16.98
CA VAL A 55 31.57 27.35 -16.67
C VAL A 55 30.39 27.59 -17.61
N PHE A 56 30.01 28.84 -17.85
CA PHE A 56 28.96 29.20 -18.79
C PHE A 56 29.28 28.75 -20.23
N THR A 57 30.50 28.99 -20.69
CA THR A 57 30.95 28.56 -22.02
C THR A 57 30.95 27.04 -22.15
N ALA A 58 31.39 26.32 -21.11
CA ALA A 58 31.38 24.87 -21.09
C ALA A 58 29.95 24.31 -21.15
N GLY A 59 29.01 24.87 -20.38
CA GLY A 59 27.59 24.50 -20.45
C GLY A 59 26.98 24.83 -21.82
N TRP A 60 27.27 26.02 -22.37
CA TRP A 60 26.80 26.45 -23.68
C TRP A 60 27.24 25.50 -24.81
N ILE A 61 28.49 25.03 -24.77
CA ILE A 61 29.02 24.10 -25.77
C ILE A 61 28.54 22.66 -25.51
N GLY A 62 28.48 22.24 -24.24
CA GLY A 62 28.22 20.86 -23.86
C GLY A 62 26.75 20.43 -23.89
N TRP A 63 25.81 21.37 -23.74
CA TRP A 63 24.38 21.06 -23.69
C TRP A 63 23.68 21.48 -24.98
N ALA A 64 23.39 20.53 -25.87
CA ALA A 64 22.50 20.77 -27.00
C ALA A 64 21.05 21.01 -26.52
N VAL A 65 20.26 21.73 -27.31
CA VAL A 65 18.80 21.76 -27.12
C VAL A 65 18.30 20.37 -27.51
N PRO A 66 17.69 19.59 -26.59
CA PRO A 66 17.07 18.33 -26.95
C PRO A 66 15.97 18.57 -27.99
N ASP A 67 15.63 17.55 -28.78
CA ASP A 67 14.40 17.62 -29.57
C ASP A 67 13.21 17.94 -28.65
N GLU A 68 12.27 18.74 -29.13
CA GLU A 68 11.04 19.04 -28.39
C GLU A 68 10.37 17.73 -28.00
N ASN A 69 9.91 17.63 -26.76
CA ASN A 69 9.18 16.47 -26.31
C ASN A 69 7.98 16.24 -27.27
N PRO A 70 7.92 15.10 -28.00
CA PRO A 70 6.90 14.84 -29.02
C PRO A 70 5.47 14.93 -28.47
N SER A 71 5.31 14.79 -27.15
CA SER A 71 4.05 14.92 -26.42
C SER A 71 3.39 16.32 -26.46
N ILE A 72 4.08 17.37 -26.93
CA ILE A 72 3.45 18.68 -27.14
C ILE A 72 2.40 18.64 -28.27
N GLY A 73 2.53 17.67 -29.19
CA GLY A 73 1.59 17.39 -30.28
C GLY A 73 0.43 16.45 -29.94
N SER A 74 0.49 15.72 -28.82
CA SER A 74 -0.40 14.58 -28.57
C SER A 74 -1.61 14.92 -27.72
N GLU A 75 -2.74 14.30 -28.07
CA GLU A 75 -3.96 14.24 -27.27
C GLU A 75 -3.71 13.59 -25.89
N THR A 76 -4.72 13.58 -25.03
CA THR A 76 -4.63 13.00 -23.68
C THR A 76 -4.17 11.55 -23.67
N THR A 77 -3.43 11.16 -22.62
CA THR A 77 -3.00 9.78 -22.41
C THR A 77 -4.20 8.84 -22.47
N THR A 78 -4.16 7.95 -23.45
CA THR A 78 -5.25 7.05 -23.79
C THR A 78 -4.86 5.62 -23.45
N VAL A 79 -5.73 4.97 -22.68
CA VAL A 79 -5.58 3.57 -22.28
C VAL A 79 -6.43 2.72 -23.20
N TYR A 80 -5.85 1.65 -23.73
CA TYR A 80 -6.47 0.72 -24.66
C TYR A 80 -6.62 -0.67 -24.02
N TYR A 81 -7.75 -1.32 -24.29
CA TYR A 81 -7.91 -2.75 -24.10
C TYR A 81 -6.96 -3.55 -25.01
N ALA A 82 -6.75 -4.83 -24.70
CA ALA A 82 -5.95 -5.75 -25.50
C ALA A 82 -6.46 -5.91 -26.94
N ASP A 83 -7.76 -5.72 -27.18
CA ASP A 83 -8.38 -5.72 -28.50
C ASP A 83 -8.34 -4.35 -29.20
N LYS A 84 -7.49 -3.43 -28.73
CA LYS A 84 -7.21 -2.08 -29.28
C LYS A 84 -8.37 -1.10 -29.20
N LYS A 85 -9.46 -1.43 -28.51
CA LYS A 85 -10.52 -0.46 -28.19
C LYS A 85 -10.04 0.49 -27.11
N VAL A 86 -10.46 1.76 -27.18
CA VAL A 86 -10.22 2.72 -26.11
C VAL A 86 -10.95 2.26 -24.84
N MET A 87 -10.20 2.09 -23.76
CA MET A 87 -10.71 1.81 -22.42
C MET A 87 -11.08 3.10 -21.69
N GLY A 88 -10.18 4.09 -21.72
CA GLY A 88 -10.39 5.37 -21.05
C GLY A 88 -9.20 6.31 -21.22
N LYS A 89 -9.29 7.50 -20.61
CA LYS A 89 -8.27 8.56 -20.67
C LYS A 89 -7.96 9.03 -19.24
N PHE A 90 -6.72 9.45 -18.97
CA PHE A 90 -6.36 9.98 -17.65
C PHE A 90 -6.75 11.46 -17.45
N ALA A 91 -6.83 12.25 -18.52
CA ALA A 91 -7.25 13.64 -18.48
C ALA A 91 -8.67 13.85 -19.04
N ALA A 92 -9.37 14.86 -18.51
CA ALA A 92 -10.80 15.11 -18.78
C ALA A 92 -11.06 15.74 -20.16
N ILE A 93 -10.13 16.57 -20.60
CA ILE A 93 -10.28 17.43 -21.76
C ILE A 93 -9.03 17.31 -22.61
N ASP A 94 -9.25 17.04 -23.90
CA ASP A 94 -8.17 16.95 -24.87
C ASP A 94 -7.44 18.29 -25.01
N ARG A 95 -6.10 18.23 -24.92
CA ARG A 95 -5.24 19.35 -25.28
C ARG A 95 -5.40 19.57 -26.79
N THR A 96 -6.09 20.65 -27.16
CA THR A 96 -6.19 21.08 -28.56
C THR A 96 -5.25 22.26 -28.76
N ILE A 97 -4.25 22.09 -29.61
CA ILE A 97 -3.29 23.15 -29.92
C ILE A 97 -4.03 24.26 -30.68
N ARG A 98 -3.86 25.50 -30.21
CA ARG A 98 -4.38 26.72 -30.85
C ARG A 98 -3.23 27.62 -31.23
N THR A 99 -3.25 28.12 -32.45
CA THR A 99 -2.29 29.16 -32.84
C THR A 99 -2.68 30.49 -32.20
N LEU A 100 -1.72 31.42 -32.03
CA LEU A 100 -2.01 32.70 -31.35
C LEU A 100 -3.08 33.55 -32.06
N ASP A 101 -3.24 33.40 -33.38
CA ASP A 101 -4.27 34.09 -34.17
C ASP A 101 -5.68 33.49 -34.00
N GLU A 102 -5.78 32.24 -33.53
CA GLU A 102 -7.06 31.63 -33.14
C GLU A 102 -7.51 32.05 -31.74
N LEU A 103 -6.62 32.66 -30.95
CA LEU A 103 -6.89 33.11 -29.58
C LEU A 103 -7.18 34.61 -29.53
N PRO A 104 -8.01 35.09 -28.59
CA PRO A 104 -8.19 36.52 -28.38
C PRO A 104 -6.86 37.16 -27.96
N PRO A 105 -6.51 38.35 -28.48
CA PRO A 105 -5.19 38.95 -28.26
C PRO A 105 -4.89 39.24 -26.79
N TYR A 106 -5.91 39.42 -25.96
CA TYR A 106 -5.74 39.64 -24.52
C TYR A 106 -5.28 38.39 -23.76
N ILE A 107 -5.39 37.17 -24.31
CA ILE A 107 -4.84 35.95 -23.67
C ILE A 107 -3.31 36.02 -23.59
N PRO A 108 -2.57 36.02 -24.72
CA PRO A 108 -1.11 36.12 -24.68
C PRO A 108 -0.65 37.42 -23.99
N GLN A 109 -1.37 38.53 -24.17
CA GLN A 109 -1.05 39.80 -23.51
C GLN A 109 -1.19 39.75 -21.99
N ALA A 110 -2.22 39.08 -21.45
CA ALA A 110 -2.41 38.92 -20.02
C ALA A 110 -1.29 38.06 -19.40
N VAL A 111 -0.89 36.99 -20.09
CA VAL A 111 0.23 36.13 -19.69
C VAL A 111 1.52 36.96 -19.60
N VAL A 112 1.86 37.71 -20.65
CA VAL A 112 3.03 38.62 -20.65
C VAL A 112 2.92 39.66 -19.53
N ALA A 113 1.76 40.29 -19.35
CA ALA A 113 1.58 41.32 -18.32
C ALA A 113 1.71 40.81 -16.88
N SER A 114 1.35 39.55 -16.63
CA SER A 114 1.43 38.92 -15.29
C SER A 114 2.78 38.29 -15.01
N GLU A 115 3.28 37.50 -15.96
CA GLU A 115 4.42 36.60 -15.76
C GLU A 115 5.75 37.25 -16.17
N ASP A 116 5.75 38.08 -17.22
CA ASP A 116 6.99 38.61 -17.78
C ASP A 116 6.79 39.90 -18.62
N GLN A 117 6.70 41.06 -17.94
CA GLN A 117 6.43 42.34 -18.61
C GLN A 117 7.53 42.78 -19.58
N GLY A 118 8.75 42.26 -19.41
CA GLY A 118 9.91 42.54 -20.25
C GLY A 118 10.14 41.48 -21.33
N PHE A 119 9.21 40.56 -21.54
CA PHE A 119 9.37 39.38 -22.41
C PHE A 119 9.92 39.70 -23.79
N GLN A 120 9.48 40.83 -24.37
CA GLN A 120 9.88 41.28 -25.69
C GLN A 120 11.29 41.90 -25.73
N ASP A 121 11.79 42.36 -24.59
CA ASP A 121 13.04 43.13 -24.50
C ASP A 121 14.26 42.28 -24.15
N HIS A 122 14.08 41.13 -23.49
CA HIS A 122 15.18 40.29 -23.03
C HIS A 122 15.35 39.01 -23.86
N MET A 123 16.58 38.47 -23.86
CA MET A 123 16.92 37.25 -24.60
C MET A 123 16.77 36.02 -23.70
N GLY A 124 15.57 35.47 -23.57
CA GLY A 124 15.28 34.25 -22.81
C GLY A 124 15.45 34.33 -21.28
N VAL A 125 16.27 35.22 -20.75
CA VAL A 125 16.48 35.47 -19.31
C VAL A 125 16.51 36.97 -19.02
N ASP A 126 16.12 37.40 -17.83
CA ASP A 126 16.16 38.80 -17.38
C ASP A 126 17.28 39.03 -16.34
N PRO A 127 18.49 39.49 -16.75
CA PRO A 127 19.58 39.79 -15.82
C PRO A 127 19.25 40.89 -14.82
N VAL A 128 18.43 41.88 -15.22
CA VAL A 128 18.03 42.98 -14.34
C VAL A 128 17.06 42.47 -13.28
N GLY A 129 16.11 41.62 -13.69
CA GLY A 129 15.19 40.90 -12.81
C GLY A 129 15.89 40.00 -11.81
N ILE A 130 16.89 39.22 -12.25
CA ILE A 130 17.71 38.37 -11.37
C ILE A 130 18.44 39.20 -10.30
N VAL A 131 19.08 40.31 -10.69
CA VAL A 131 19.78 41.19 -9.75
C VAL A 131 18.79 41.87 -8.79
N ARG A 132 17.64 42.33 -9.30
CA ARG A 132 16.57 42.94 -8.49
C ARG A 132 16.03 41.97 -7.45
N ALA A 133 15.74 40.73 -7.85
CA ALA A 133 15.27 39.68 -6.96
C ALA A 133 16.32 39.31 -5.91
N ALA A 134 17.59 39.21 -6.29
CA ALA A 134 18.69 38.95 -5.36
C ALA A 134 18.82 40.07 -4.29
N ILE A 135 18.73 41.34 -4.69
CA ILE A 135 18.75 42.48 -3.75
C ILE A 135 17.52 42.43 -2.84
N SER A 136 16.32 42.24 -3.39
CA SER A 136 15.07 42.15 -2.62
C SER A 136 15.15 41.06 -1.54
N ASN A 137 15.56 39.85 -1.93
CA ASN A 137 15.67 38.69 -1.04
C ASN A 137 16.71 38.90 0.09
N VAL A 138 17.81 39.62 -0.18
CA VAL A 138 18.84 39.94 0.84
C VAL A 138 18.40 41.07 1.76
N THR A 139 17.61 42.03 1.26
CA THR A 139 17.10 43.17 2.04
C THR A 139 15.83 42.88 2.85
N GLY A 140 15.33 41.63 2.82
CA GLY A 140 14.13 41.21 3.56
C GLY A 140 12.81 41.63 2.91
N GLY A 141 12.81 41.99 1.62
CA GLY A 141 11.59 42.14 0.83
C GLY A 141 10.93 40.79 0.57
N GLY A 142 9.63 40.80 0.22
CA GLY A 142 8.92 39.59 -0.19
C GLY A 142 9.62 38.90 -1.38
N ARG A 143 9.62 37.56 -1.39
CA ARG A 143 10.20 36.74 -2.47
C ARG A 143 9.59 37.17 -3.81
N GLN A 144 10.40 37.81 -4.66
CA GLN A 144 10.05 38.05 -6.06
C GLN A 144 10.66 36.94 -6.91
N GLY A 145 9.85 36.35 -7.81
CA GLY A 145 10.34 35.45 -8.84
C GLY A 145 11.19 36.20 -9.87
N ALA A 146 12.22 35.55 -10.39
CA ALA A 146 13.11 36.10 -11.42
C ALA A 146 13.12 35.28 -12.72
N SER A 147 12.28 34.25 -12.82
CA SER A 147 12.18 33.39 -14.00
C SER A 147 11.35 34.09 -15.09
N THR A 148 11.82 34.06 -16.33
CA THR A 148 11.11 34.60 -17.51
C THR A 148 10.10 33.61 -18.07
N LEU A 149 9.27 34.06 -19.02
CA LEU A 149 8.36 33.19 -19.77
C LEU A 149 9.11 32.11 -20.55
N THR A 150 10.23 32.45 -21.19
CA THR A 150 11.05 31.47 -21.93
C THR A 150 11.64 30.41 -21.00
N GLN A 151 12.04 30.79 -19.78
CA GLN A 151 12.53 29.85 -18.77
C GLN A 151 11.45 28.88 -18.33
N GLN A 152 10.24 29.38 -18.04
CA GLN A 152 9.10 28.53 -17.67
C GLN A 152 8.67 27.62 -18.84
N TYR A 153 8.67 28.13 -20.07
CA TYR A 153 8.42 27.32 -21.26
C TYR A 153 9.45 26.19 -21.39
N VAL A 154 10.73 26.49 -21.17
CA VAL A 154 11.80 25.51 -21.23
C VAL A 154 11.69 24.46 -20.12
N GLU A 155 11.42 24.89 -18.89
CA GLU A 155 11.18 24.02 -17.73
C GLU A 155 10.04 23.03 -18.03
N ASN A 156 8.93 23.52 -18.60
CA ASN A 156 7.77 22.67 -18.92
C ASN A 156 7.96 21.79 -20.17
N THR A 157 8.87 22.14 -21.07
CA THR A 157 9.01 21.47 -22.39
C THR A 157 10.17 20.49 -22.45
N TYR A 158 11.29 20.78 -21.78
CA TYR A 158 12.56 20.05 -21.96
C TYR A 158 13.10 19.42 -20.67
N PHE A 159 12.42 19.57 -19.54
CA PHE A 159 12.84 18.99 -18.25
C PHE A 159 11.81 17.99 -17.73
N GLU A 160 12.29 16.92 -17.10
CA GLU A 160 11.45 15.97 -16.38
C GLU A 160 10.93 16.60 -15.07
N PRO A 161 9.66 16.40 -14.70
CA PRO A 161 9.10 16.91 -13.45
C PRO A 161 9.87 16.41 -12.20
N GLY A 162 10.02 17.27 -11.20
CA GLY A 162 10.49 16.86 -9.86
C GLY A 162 12.01 16.89 -9.61
N GLN A 163 12.85 17.18 -10.62
CA GLN A 163 14.29 17.43 -10.42
C GLN A 163 14.62 18.93 -10.51
N SER A 164 14.85 19.58 -9.37
CA SER A 164 15.28 20.99 -9.32
C SER A 164 16.61 21.15 -8.60
N SER A 165 17.69 20.59 -9.15
CA SER A 165 19.03 20.87 -8.64
C SER A 165 19.51 22.26 -9.07
N TYR A 166 20.48 22.84 -8.36
CA TYR A 166 21.14 24.08 -8.80
C TYR A 166 21.80 23.95 -10.18
N ALA A 167 22.20 22.72 -10.56
CA ALA A 167 22.75 22.45 -11.89
C ALA A 167 21.66 22.50 -12.97
N ASP A 168 20.46 21.99 -12.67
CA ASP A 168 19.32 22.01 -13.60
C ASP A 168 18.83 23.43 -13.83
N LYS A 169 18.77 24.27 -12.80
CA LYS A 169 18.43 25.69 -12.96
C LYS A 169 19.45 26.44 -13.82
N PHE A 170 20.73 26.06 -13.75
CA PHE A 170 21.76 26.62 -14.63
C PHE A 170 21.62 26.10 -16.07
N ARG A 171 21.25 24.84 -16.25
CA ARG A 171 20.92 24.24 -17.55
C ARG A 171 19.72 24.92 -18.19
N GLU A 172 18.68 25.20 -17.42
CA GLU A 172 17.47 25.91 -17.86
C GLU A 172 17.80 27.32 -18.36
N ILE A 173 18.66 28.07 -17.67
CA ILE A 173 19.13 29.39 -18.13
C ILE A 173 19.80 29.29 -19.52
N ILE A 174 20.66 28.29 -19.71
CA ILE A 174 21.37 28.09 -20.98
C ILE A 174 20.38 27.66 -22.08
N LEU A 175 19.46 26.75 -21.78
CA LEU A 175 18.44 26.29 -22.73
C LEU A 175 17.48 27.42 -23.10
N ALA A 176 17.03 28.23 -22.14
CA ALA A 176 16.17 29.39 -22.42
C ALA A 176 16.84 30.39 -23.37
N LEU A 177 18.14 30.65 -23.20
CA LEU A 177 18.91 31.49 -24.12
C LEU A 177 19.03 30.91 -25.53
N LYS A 178 19.13 29.58 -25.66
CA LYS A 178 19.21 28.90 -26.96
C LYS A 178 17.84 28.85 -27.66
N VAL A 179 16.80 28.50 -26.91
CA VAL A 179 15.43 28.49 -27.41
C VAL A 179 15.01 29.88 -27.91
N ASP A 180 15.38 30.95 -27.20
CA ASP A 180 15.10 32.33 -27.64
C ASP A 180 15.95 32.78 -28.85
N GLN A 181 17.01 32.05 -29.21
CA GLN A 181 17.77 32.26 -30.46
C GLN A 181 17.19 31.50 -31.65
N GLU A 182 16.54 30.36 -31.39
CA GLU A 182 16.02 29.45 -32.41
C GLU A 182 14.54 29.72 -32.73
N LYS A 183 13.75 30.08 -31.73
CA LYS A 183 12.32 30.37 -31.84
C LYS A 183 12.02 31.86 -31.71
N SER A 184 11.01 32.32 -32.43
CA SER A 184 10.44 33.66 -32.24
C SER A 184 9.69 33.77 -30.91
N LYS A 185 9.51 35.01 -30.43
CA LYS A 185 8.73 35.30 -29.22
C LYS A 185 7.30 34.79 -29.32
N ASP A 186 6.72 34.86 -30.51
CA ASP A 186 5.37 34.38 -30.77
C ASP A 186 5.31 32.85 -30.69
N GLU A 187 6.29 32.12 -31.24
CA GLU A 187 6.35 30.65 -31.12
C GLU A 187 6.54 30.19 -29.67
N ILE A 188 7.35 30.90 -28.87
CA ILE A 188 7.54 30.60 -27.45
C ILE A 188 6.23 30.84 -26.68
N LEU A 189 5.56 31.95 -26.97
CA LEU A 189 4.30 32.31 -26.32
C LEU A 189 3.17 31.37 -26.72
N GLU A 190 3.10 30.98 -28.00
CA GLU A 190 2.18 29.96 -28.52
C GLU A 190 2.41 28.61 -27.82
N GLY A 191 3.66 28.16 -27.73
CA GLY A 191 4.01 26.94 -27.00
C GLY A 191 3.57 27.01 -25.54
N TYR A 192 3.83 28.14 -24.87
CA TYR A 192 3.46 28.36 -23.47
C TYR A 192 1.94 28.34 -23.24
N VAL A 193 1.15 29.08 -24.01
CA VAL A 193 -0.32 29.13 -23.83
C VAL A 193 -0.98 27.79 -24.10
N ASN A 194 -0.33 26.93 -24.89
CA ASN A 194 -0.82 25.58 -25.15
C ASN A 194 -0.33 24.56 -24.12
N SER A 195 0.77 24.80 -23.38
CA SER A 195 1.36 23.81 -22.47
C SER A 195 1.14 24.07 -20.98
N ILE A 196 0.87 25.32 -20.58
CA ILE A 196 0.80 25.68 -19.17
C ILE A 196 -0.34 24.96 -18.43
N TYR A 197 -0.04 24.38 -17.27
CA TYR A 197 -1.06 23.78 -16.40
C TYR A 197 -1.90 24.87 -15.72
N LEU A 198 -3.22 24.76 -15.84
CA LEU A 198 -4.17 25.75 -15.31
C LEU A 198 -5.14 25.15 -14.29
N GLY A 199 -4.82 23.98 -13.72
CA GLY A 199 -5.69 23.30 -12.75
C GLY A 199 -6.75 22.43 -13.44
N ARG A 200 -7.54 21.68 -12.65
CA ARG A 200 -8.64 20.82 -13.15
C ARG A 200 -8.23 19.76 -14.19
N GLY A 201 -6.95 19.40 -14.26
CA GLY A 201 -6.43 18.51 -15.33
C GLY A 201 -6.41 19.18 -16.71
N ALA A 202 -6.45 20.51 -16.77
CA ALA A 202 -6.44 21.28 -18.00
C ALA A 202 -5.04 21.86 -18.26
N TYR A 203 -4.46 21.47 -19.40
CA TYR A 203 -3.19 21.97 -19.91
C TYR A 203 -3.47 22.82 -21.15
N GLY A 204 -3.03 24.08 -21.08
CA GLY A 204 -3.30 25.11 -22.08
C GLY A 204 -4.66 25.79 -21.94
N PHE A 205 -4.77 26.98 -22.53
CA PHE A 205 -5.94 27.85 -22.38
C PHE A 205 -7.22 27.27 -22.99
N GLU A 206 -7.14 26.49 -24.08
CA GLU A 206 -8.32 25.83 -24.68
C GLU A 206 -8.93 24.78 -23.74
N ALA A 207 -8.10 23.95 -23.11
CA ALA A 207 -8.58 22.98 -22.14
C ALA A 207 -9.13 23.68 -20.89
N ALA A 208 -8.46 24.75 -20.43
CA ALA A 208 -8.89 25.51 -19.26
C ALA A 208 -10.20 26.26 -19.49
N ALA A 209 -10.41 26.85 -20.67
CA ALA A 209 -11.67 27.50 -21.03
C ALA A 209 -12.86 26.52 -20.94
N LYS A 210 -12.66 25.28 -21.41
CA LYS A 210 -13.64 24.20 -21.28
C LYS A 210 -13.83 23.78 -19.80
N ALA A 211 -12.75 23.62 -19.05
CA ALA A 211 -12.78 23.16 -17.65
C ALA A 211 -13.37 24.17 -16.64
N TYR A 212 -13.15 25.46 -16.87
CA TYR A 212 -13.56 26.53 -15.97
C TYR A 212 -14.86 27.22 -16.43
N PHE A 213 -15.15 27.25 -17.73
CA PHE A 213 -16.27 28.04 -18.27
C PHE A 213 -17.11 27.31 -19.33
N ASN A 214 -16.78 26.06 -19.66
CA ASN A 214 -17.47 25.23 -20.67
C ASN A 214 -17.62 25.92 -22.04
N LYS A 215 -16.56 26.56 -22.52
CA LYS A 215 -16.52 27.25 -23.82
C LYS A 215 -15.14 27.20 -24.46
N PRO A 216 -15.02 27.49 -25.78
CA PRO A 216 -13.73 27.60 -26.47
C PRO A 216 -12.88 28.75 -25.90
N ALA A 217 -11.55 28.64 -25.98
CA ALA A 217 -10.66 29.73 -25.55
C ALA A 217 -10.86 31.02 -26.38
N ALA A 218 -11.29 30.88 -27.63
CA ALA A 218 -11.69 31.99 -28.50
C ALA A 218 -12.82 32.87 -27.92
N GLU A 219 -13.60 32.36 -26.96
CA GLU A 219 -14.73 33.04 -26.32
C GLU A 219 -14.45 33.44 -24.86
N LEU A 220 -13.22 33.25 -24.37
CA LEU A 220 -12.82 33.76 -23.05
C LEU A 220 -12.88 35.29 -23.05
N THR A 221 -13.41 35.89 -21.99
CA THR A 221 -13.36 37.34 -21.78
C THR A 221 -12.04 37.76 -21.14
N VAL A 222 -11.76 39.07 -21.11
CA VAL A 222 -10.61 39.63 -20.39
C VAL A 222 -10.63 39.21 -18.91
N SER A 223 -11.80 39.19 -18.28
CA SER A 223 -11.92 38.85 -16.85
C SER A 223 -11.63 37.37 -16.59
N GLU A 224 -12.17 36.47 -17.41
CA GLU A 224 -11.90 35.02 -17.33
C GLU A 224 -10.45 34.69 -17.64
N THR A 225 -9.87 35.37 -18.62
CA THR A 225 -8.43 35.29 -18.93
C THR A 225 -7.60 35.72 -17.73
N ALA A 226 -7.91 36.85 -17.11
CA ALA A 226 -7.20 37.36 -15.94
C ALA A 226 -7.30 36.40 -14.74
N MET A 227 -8.41 35.66 -14.63
CA MET A 227 -8.56 34.65 -13.59
C MET A 227 -7.63 33.47 -13.85
N LEU A 228 -7.67 32.89 -15.06
CA LEU A 228 -6.82 31.77 -15.46
C LEU A 228 -5.33 32.12 -15.34
N VAL A 229 -4.92 33.31 -15.80
CA VAL A 229 -3.55 33.81 -15.64
C VAL A 229 -3.19 34.00 -14.17
N GLY A 230 -4.13 34.52 -13.36
CA GLY A 230 -3.90 34.78 -11.95
C GLY A 230 -3.59 33.52 -11.13
N ILE A 231 -4.11 32.36 -11.55
CA ILE A 231 -3.90 31.08 -10.87
C ILE A 231 -2.65 30.32 -11.32
N ILE A 232 -1.99 30.72 -12.43
CA ILE A 232 -0.77 30.05 -12.97
C ILE A 232 0.26 29.69 -11.89
N PRO A 233 0.59 30.56 -10.92
CA PRO A 233 1.64 30.22 -9.95
C PRO A 233 1.25 29.09 -8.97
N SER A 234 -0.04 28.78 -8.81
CA SER A 234 -0.50 27.67 -7.98
C SER A 234 -1.91 27.19 -8.39
N PRO A 235 -2.05 26.56 -9.58
CA PRO A 235 -3.35 26.35 -10.20
C PRO A 235 -4.25 25.40 -9.38
N SER A 236 -3.64 24.40 -8.75
CA SER A 236 -4.34 23.43 -7.90
C SER A 236 -4.78 24.00 -6.55
N TYR A 237 -4.09 25.01 -6.00
CA TYR A 237 -4.44 25.56 -4.68
C TYR A 237 -5.29 26.82 -4.78
N TRP A 238 -5.19 27.57 -5.88
CA TRP A 238 -5.92 28.84 -6.06
C TRP A 238 -7.19 28.66 -6.88
N ASP A 239 -7.63 27.44 -7.14
CA ASP A 239 -8.95 27.18 -7.73
C ASP A 239 -10.06 27.53 -6.73
N PRO A 240 -11.03 28.41 -7.07
CA PRO A 240 -12.13 28.78 -6.19
C PRO A 240 -12.96 27.60 -5.65
N ARG A 241 -12.91 26.42 -6.28
CA ARG A 241 -13.64 25.22 -5.84
C ARG A 241 -13.25 24.74 -4.43
N PHE A 242 -12.06 25.08 -3.94
CA PHE A 242 -11.55 24.60 -2.66
C PHE A 242 -11.99 25.45 -1.46
N GLY A 243 -12.93 26.38 -1.66
CA GLY A 243 -13.55 27.17 -0.60
C GLY A 243 -13.15 28.64 -0.62
N GLU A 244 -13.70 29.40 0.32
CA GLU A 244 -13.66 30.87 0.33
C GLU A 244 -12.24 31.44 0.40
N GLU A 245 -11.32 30.77 1.10
CA GLU A 245 -9.92 31.20 1.17
C GLU A 245 -9.23 31.11 -0.20
N SER A 246 -9.42 30.00 -0.92
CA SER A 246 -8.85 29.82 -2.26
C SER A 246 -9.45 30.81 -3.24
N LYS A 247 -10.76 31.08 -3.14
CA LYS A 247 -11.47 32.11 -3.92
C LYS A 247 -10.90 33.51 -3.65
N ALA A 248 -10.71 33.90 -2.39
CA ALA A 248 -10.16 35.21 -2.05
C ALA A 248 -8.74 35.42 -2.60
N VAL A 249 -7.92 34.36 -2.61
CA VAL A 249 -6.60 34.39 -3.25
C VAL A 249 -6.75 34.55 -4.76
N ALA A 250 -7.62 33.78 -5.41
CA ALA A 250 -7.89 33.88 -6.84
C ALA A 250 -8.34 35.28 -7.25
N GLU A 251 -9.27 35.90 -6.51
CA GLU A 251 -9.73 37.27 -6.70
C GLU A 251 -8.59 38.29 -6.59
N GLN A 252 -7.73 38.14 -5.59
CA GLN A 252 -6.57 39.01 -5.41
C GLN A 252 -5.61 38.91 -6.61
N LYS A 253 -5.35 37.70 -7.11
CA LYS A 253 -4.46 37.50 -8.26
C LYS A 253 -5.09 37.98 -9.56
N TRP A 254 -6.38 37.71 -9.77
CA TRP A 254 -7.16 38.23 -10.88
C TRP A 254 -7.10 39.76 -10.96
N ALA A 255 -7.34 40.45 -9.83
CA ALA A 255 -7.27 41.92 -9.77
C ALA A 255 -5.86 42.45 -10.06
N ARG A 256 -4.82 41.71 -9.65
CA ARG A 256 -3.42 42.02 -9.97
C ARG A 256 -3.15 41.91 -11.47
N VAL A 257 -3.64 40.87 -12.14
CA VAL A 257 -3.48 40.71 -13.59
C VAL A 257 -4.14 41.86 -14.34
N LEU A 258 -5.39 42.19 -14.01
CA LEU A 258 -6.10 43.33 -14.61
C LEU A 258 -5.37 44.66 -14.38
N ARG A 259 -4.80 44.88 -13.19
CA ARG A 259 -3.96 46.05 -12.93
C ARG A 259 -2.77 46.10 -13.87
N ASN A 260 -2.02 45.00 -13.97
CA ASN A 260 -0.83 44.95 -14.82
C ASN A 260 -1.19 45.20 -16.29
N MET A 261 -2.31 44.63 -16.77
CA MET A 261 -2.80 44.89 -18.13
C MET A 261 -3.16 46.36 -18.35
N ALA A 262 -3.81 47.01 -17.39
CA ALA A 262 -4.13 48.43 -17.47
C ALA A 262 -2.89 49.32 -17.44
N ASP A 263 -1.91 49.01 -16.57
CA ASP A 263 -0.64 49.75 -16.45
C ASP A 263 0.19 49.68 -17.75
N MET A 264 0.05 48.58 -18.51
CA MET A 264 0.66 48.41 -19.84
C MET A 264 -0.20 48.97 -21.00
N GLY A 265 -1.38 49.53 -20.71
CA GLY A 265 -2.28 50.08 -21.71
C GLY A 265 -2.98 49.04 -22.59
N LEU A 266 -3.00 47.77 -22.16
CA LEU A 266 -3.65 46.66 -22.88
C LEU A 266 -5.17 46.67 -22.68
N ILE A 267 -5.63 47.24 -21.56
CA ILE A 267 -7.02 47.56 -21.28
C ILE A 267 -7.12 48.97 -20.72
N SER A 268 -8.28 49.61 -20.85
CA SER A 268 -8.55 50.90 -20.22
C SER A 268 -8.75 50.76 -18.71
N GLN A 269 -8.53 51.87 -17.99
CA GLN A 269 -8.79 51.92 -16.55
C GLN A 269 -10.30 51.75 -16.24
N GLU A 270 -11.18 52.15 -17.17
CA GLU A 270 -12.62 51.97 -17.07
C GLU A 270 -13.00 50.49 -17.18
N GLU A 271 -12.44 49.75 -18.14
CA GLU A 271 -12.64 48.30 -18.28
C GLU A 271 -12.14 47.54 -17.04
N ARG A 272 -10.97 47.91 -16.51
CA ARG A 272 -10.46 47.34 -15.26
C ARG A 272 -11.41 47.57 -14.09
N ASN A 273 -11.92 48.78 -13.93
CA ASN A 273 -12.78 49.13 -12.81
C ASN A 273 -14.18 48.50 -12.92
N ALA A 274 -14.64 48.23 -14.16
CA ALA A 274 -15.91 47.58 -14.44
C ALA A 274 -15.85 46.04 -14.40
N ALA A 275 -14.65 45.46 -14.43
CA ALA A 275 -14.47 44.01 -14.42
C ALA A 275 -14.98 43.40 -13.10
N THR A 276 -15.67 42.27 -13.21
CA THR A 276 -16.14 41.46 -12.08
C THR A 276 -15.45 40.10 -12.09
N PHE A 277 -15.14 39.56 -10.92
CA PHE A 277 -14.54 38.23 -10.82
C PHE A 277 -15.48 37.20 -11.46
N PRO A 278 -14.99 36.40 -12.42
CA PRO A 278 -15.82 35.39 -13.07
C PRO A 278 -15.98 34.17 -12.16
N GLU A 279 -17.19 33.65 -12.05
CA GLU A 279 -17.44 32.41 -11.30
C GLU A 279 -17.21 31.20 -12.22
N PRO A 280 -16.26 30.30 -11.90
CA PRO A 280 -16.09 29.07 -12.64
C PRO A 280 -17.30 28.16 -12.51
N ILE A 281 -17.51 27.31 -13.52
CA ILE A 281 -18.45 26.20 -13.43
C ILE A 281 -18.01 25.19 -12.36
N GLU A 282 -18.95 24.39 -11.89
CA GLU A 282 -18.67 23.23 -11.06
C GLU A 282 -17.75 22.25 -11.80
N TYR A 283 -16.67 21.82 -11.15
CA TYR A 283 -15.74 20.86 -11.73
C TYR A 283 -16.37 19.47 -11.83
N LYS A 284 -16.43 18.91 -13.05
CA LYS A 284 -16.79 17.51 -13.27
C LYS A 284 -15.52 16.71 -13.58
N PRO A 285 -15.08 15.78 -12.71
CA PRO A 285 -13.93 14.94 -13.00
C PRO A 285 -14.20 14.07 -14.25
N VAL A 286 -13.13 13.56 -14.87
CA VAL A 286 -13.23 12.48 -15.87
C VAL A 286 -14.14 11.41 -15.29
N SER A 287 -15.16 10.98 -16.03
CA SER A 287 -16.00 9.89 -15.58
C SER A 287 -15.14 8.63 -15.45
N ARG A 288 -14.67 8.38 -14.24
CA ARG A 288 -14.15 7.08 -13.80
C ARG A 288 -15.31 6.19 -13.35
N ALA A 289 -16.55 6.45 -13.78
CA ALA A 289 -17.71 5.69 -13.36
C ALA A 289 -17.64 4.24 -13.86
N GLY A 290 -18.33 3.35 -13.15
CA GLY A 290 -18.39 1.93 -13.45
C GLY A 290 -17.04 1.22 -13.32
N GLN A 291 -16.83 0.18 -14.14
CA GLN A 291 -15.61 -0.63 -14.09
C GLN A 291 -14.37 0.04 -14.65
N VAL A 292 -14.51 0.97 -15.58
CA VAL A 292 -13.36 1.61 -16.24
C VAL A 292 -12.50 2.36 -15.21
N GLY A 293 -13.13 2.98 -14.19
CA GLY A 293 -12.39 3.65 -13.12
C GLY A 293 -11.44 2.73 -12.35
N PHE A 294 -11.92 1.53 -11.97
CA PHE A 294 -11.07 0.51 -11.32
C PHE A 294 -9.89 0.11 -12.20
N LEU A 295 -10.13 -0.14 -13.50
CA LEU A 295 -9.07 -0.56 -14.42
C LEU A 295 -8.02 0.53 -14.65
N LEU A 296 -8.45 1.79 -14.84
CA LEU A 296 -7.54 2.92 -14.99
C LEU A 296 -6.70 3.14 -13.73
N GLU A 297 -7.29 2.93 -12.56
CA GLU A 297 -6.57 3.03 -11.29
C GLU A 297 -5.53 1.90 -11.12
N GLU A 298 -5.85 0.66 -11.52
CA GLU A 298 -4.87 -0.43 -11.51
C GLU A 298 -3.73 -0.21 -12.53
N VAL A 299 -4.05 0.32 -13.72
CA VAL A 299 -3.04 0.75 -14.71
C VAL A 299 -2.13 1.83 -14.11
N ARG A 300 -2.70 2.83 -13.43
CA ARG A 300 -1.94 3.90 -12.76
C ARG A 300 -1.03 3.33 -11.68
N LYS A 301 -1.55 2.46 -10.80
CA LYS A 301 -0.79 1.82 -9.72
C LYS A 301 0.39 0.99 -10.28
N GLU A 302 0.16 0.21 -11.34
CA GLU A 302 1.22 -0.60 -11.96
C GLU A 302 2.31 0.26 -12.64
N LEU A 303 1.92 1.32 -13.34
CA LEU A 303 2.88 2.23 -13.99
C LEU A 303 3.67 3.08 -13.01
N ALA A 304 3.11 3.37 -11.83
CA ALA A 304 3.79 4.10 -10.77
C ALA A 304 4.81 3.25 -9.99
N ASP A 305 4.92 1.92 -10.23
CA ASP A 305 5.91 1.08 -9.57
C ASP A 305 7.34 1.58 -9.91
N PRO A 306 8.15 1.98 -8.90
CA PRO A 306 9.52 2.42 -9.12
C PRO A 306 10.44 1.35 -9.72
N ASN A 307 10.06 0.08 -9.60
CA ASN A 307 10.77 -1.06 -10.20
C ASN A 307 10.20 -1.45 -11.57
N GLY A 308 9.15 -0.75 -12.04
CA GLY A 308 8.49 -0.93 -13.32
C GLY A 308 8.71 0.27 -14.24
N ALA A 309 7.62 0.84 -14.76
CA ALA A 309 7.68 1.99 -15.66
C ALA A 309 8.08 3.29 -14.95
N ASN A 310 7.86 3.39 -13.63
CA ASN A 310 8.11 4.57 -12.80
C ASN A 310 7.53 5.87 -13.39
N LEU A 311 6.32 5.78 -13.97
CA LEU A 311 5.59 6.93 -14.50
C LEU A 311 4.72 7.53 -13.40
N SER A 312 4.94 8.80 -13.11
CA SER A 312 4.14 9.55 -12.15
C SER A 312 2.74 9.85 -12.68
N GLU A 313 1.83 10.25 -11.79
CA GLU A 313 0.51 10.72 -12.22
C GLU A 313 0.63 11.92 -13.16
N GLU A 314 1.62 12.79 -12.95
CA GLU A 314 1.90 13.92 -13.82
C GLU A 314 2.33 13.47 -15.22
N ASP A 315 3.18 12.45 -15.36
CA ASP A 315 3.55 11.90 -16.67
C ASP A 315 2.33 11.37 -17.43
N LEU A 316 1.45 10.66 -16.72
CA LEU A 316 0.20 10.14 -17.28
C LEU A 316 -0.78 11.25 -17.66
N MET A 317 -0.71 12.43 -17.04
CA MET A 317 -1.55 13.58 -17.39
C MET A 317 -0.96 14.43 -18.51
N ASN A 318 0.38 14.50 -18.63
CA ASN A 318 1.08 15.48 -19.46
C ASN A 318 1.49 14.94 -20.83
N ASN A 319 1.88 13.67 -20.91
CA ASN A 319 2.70 13.19 -22.03
C ASN A 319 1.92 12.47 -23.14
N GLY A 320 0.59 12.41 -23.03
CA GLY A 320 -0.27 11.92 -24.10
C GLY A 320 -0.02 10.47 -24.53
N TYR A 321 0.42 9.61 -23.60
CA TYR A 321 0.85 8.26 -23.94
C TYR A 321 -0.27 7.37 -24.51
N GLU A 322 0.11 6.41 -25.36
CA GLU A 322 -0.73 5.26 -25.69
C GLU A 322 -0.37 4.08 -24.79
N ILE A 323 -1.27 3.76 -23.85
CA ILE A 323 -1.08 2.66 -22.90
C ILE A 323 -1.87 1.46 -23.37
N ARG A 324 -1.19 0.34 -23.65
CA ARG A 324 -1.83 -0.92 -24.02
C ARG A 324 -1.90 -1.85 -22.83
N THR A 325 -3.09 -2.35 -22.55
CA THR A 325 -3.35 -3.26 -21.43
C THR A 325 -3.56 -4.69 -21.90
N THR A 326 -3.53 -5.63 -20.95
CA THR A 326 -3.86 -7.04 -21.14
C THR A 326 -5.36 -7.33 -21.08
N ILE A 327 -6.17 -6.37 -20.61
CA ILE A 327 -7.61 -6.53 -20.38
C ILE A 327 -8.32 -6.72 -21.71
N ASN A 328 -9.03 -7.83 -21.85
CA ASN A 328 -9.85 -8.10 -23.02
C ASN A 328 -11.25 -7.50 -22.81
N SER A 329 -11.71 -6.62 -23.71
CA SER A 329 -13.01 -5.95 -23.53
C SER A 329 -14.21 -6.91 -23.51
N LYS A 330 -14.16 -8.04 -24.23
CA LYS A 330 -15.20 -9.09 -24.18
C LYS A 330 -15.21 -9.78 -22.82
N PHE A 331 -14.02 -10.09 -22.29
CA PHE A 331 -13.90 -10.77 -20.99
C PHE A 331 -14.33 -9.84 -19.87
N GLN A 332 -13.90 -8.58 -19.91
CA GLN A 332 -14.33 -7.58 -18.94
C GLN A 332 -15.85 -7.38 -18.95
N LYS A 333 -16.46 -7.32 -20.14
CA LYS A 333 -17.90 -7.22 -20.28
C LYS A 333 -18.62 -8.43 -19.67
N ALA A 334 -18.14 -9.65 -19.95
CA ALA A 334 -18.70 -10.87 -19.37
C ALA A 334 -18.60 -10.89 -17.83
N ALA A 335 -17.51 -10.37 -17.25
CA ALA A 335 -17.37 -10.24 -15.80
C ALA A 335 -18.42 -9.28 -15.21
N VAL A 336 -18.64 -8.14 -15.87
CA VAL A 336 -19.70 -7.17 -15.47
C VAL A 336 -21.09 -7.78 -15.58
N GLU A 337 -21.40 -8.43 -16.70
CA GLU A 337 -22.70 -9.09 -16.91
C GLU A 337 -22.95 -10.20 -15.88
N THR A 338 -21.91 -10.96 -15.54
CA THR A 338 -21.97 -11.99 -14.49
C THR A 338 -22.23 -11.38 -13.12
N ALA A 339 -21.50 -10.34 -12.73
CA ALA A 339 -21.71 -9.67 -11.44
C ALA A 339 -23.10 -9.00 -11.34
N ASN A 340 -23.64 -8.50 -12.45
CA ASN A 340 -24.97 -7.89 -12.52
C ASN A 340 -26.12 -8.89 -12.32
N THR A 341 -25.84 -10.21 -12.25
CA THR A 341 -26.84 -11.22 -11.87
C THR A 341 -27.21 -11.16 -10.39
N ILE A 342 -26.39 -10.50 -9.56
CA ILE A 342 -26.67 -10.35 -8.12
C ILE A 342 -27.82 -9.34 -7.94
N PRO A 343 -28.94 -9.74 -7.30
CA PRO A 343 -30.06 -8.84 -7.07
C PRO A 343 -29.77 -7.94 -5.87
N TYR A 344 -29.76 -6.62 -6.04
CA TYR A 344 -29.59 -5.66 -4.94
C TYR A 344 -30.88 -4.94 -4.54
N LYS A 345 -32.02 -5.34 -5.11
CA LYS A 345 -33.34 -4.76 -4.83
C LYS A 345 -34.40 -5.85 -4.80
N GLY A 346 -35.42 -5.66 -3.98
CA GLY A 346 -36.54 -6.59 -3.83
C GLY A 346 -36.32 -7.66 -2.76
N GLU A 347 -37.24 -8.62 -2.72
CA GLU A 347 -37.14 -9.77 -1.81
C GLU A 347 -35.96 -10.66 -2.20
N GLY A 348 -35.14 -11.07 -1.23
CA GLY A 348 -33.91 -11.84 -1.47
C GLY A 348 -32.75 -11.01 -2.04
N ALA A 349 -32.73 -9.69 -1.82
CA ALA A 349 -31.63 -8.82 -2.22
C ALA A 349 -30.35 -9.08 -1.42
N ALA A 350 -29.21 -9.01 -2.11
CA ALA A 350 -27.88 -8.96 -1.53
C ALA A 350 -27.66 -7.66 -0.76
N SER A 351 -26.78 -7.72 0.24
CA SER A 351 -26.31 -6.54 0.97
C SER A 351 -25.54 -5.59 0.05
N ASP A 352 -25.72 -4.28 0.21
CA ASP A 352 -24.90 -3.28 -0.47
C ASP A 352 -23.44 -3.26 0.02
N ARG A 353 -23.15 -3.93 1.14
CA ARG A 353 -21.78 -4.13 1.69
C ARG A 353 -21.10 -5.39 1.17
N LEU A 354 -21.70 -6.08 0.19
CA LEU A 354 -21.12 -7.26 -0.43
C LEU A 354 -19.97 -6.85 -1.37
N GLY A 355 -18.75 -7.25 -1.02
CA GLY A 355 -17.60 -7.24 -1.91
C GLY A 355 -17.69 -8.41 -2.89
N VAL A 356 -17.52 -8.11 -4.18
CA VAL A 356 -17.60 -9.08 -5.27
C VAL A 356 -16.35 -8.93 -6.12
N SER A 357 -15.69 -10.06 -6.40
CA SER A 357 -14.49 -10.10 -7.23
C SER A 357 -14.61 -11.18 -8.30
N ILE A 358 -14.21 -10.83 -9.52
CA ILE A 358 -14.01 -11.77 -10.63
C ILE A 358 -12.68 -11.39 -11.26
N VAL A 359 -11.68 -12.27 -11.18
CA VAL A 359 -10.35 -12.04 -11.74
C VAL A 359 -10.02 -13.20 -12.67
N SER A 360 -9.64 -12.88 -13.91
CA SER A 360 -9.26 -13.89 -14.91
C SER A 360 -7.86 -13.61 -15.43
N ILE A 361 -6.98 -14.61 -15.39
CA ILE A 361 -5.57 -14.53 -15.70
C ILE A 361 -5.20 -15.61 -16.70
N ASP A 362 -4.46 -15.21 -17.73
CA ASP A 362 -3.84 -16.14 -18.67
C ASP A 362 -2.60 -16.78 -18.01
N PRO A 363 -2.59 -18.10 -17.79
CA PRO A 363 -1.50 -18.78 -17.12
C PRO A 363 -0.20 -18.80 -17.93
N LYS A 364 -0.25 -18.53 -19.24
CA LYS A 364 0.94 -18.56 -20.12
C LYS A 364 1.89 -17.38 -19.89
N ASP A 365 1.36 -16.24 -19.47
CA ASP A 365 2.12 -14.99 -19.37
C ASP A 365 1.77 -14.15 -18.12
N GLY A 366 0.81 -14.58 -17.31
CA GLY A 366 0.33 -13.82 -16.14
C GLY A 366 -0.52 -12.60 -16.51
N ALA A 367 -0.95 -12.47 -17.76
CA ALA A 367 -1.74 -11.33 -18.21
C ALA A 367 -3.14 -11.36 -17.57
N VAL A 368 -3.52 -10.29 -16.88
CA VAL A 368 -4.88 -10.13 -16.36
C VAL A 368 -5.82 -9.83 -17.52
N ARG A 369 -6.70 -10.77 -17.86
CA ARG A 369 -7.64 -10.66 -18.99
C ARG A 369 -8.94 -9.96 -18.60
N ALA A 370 -9.36 -10.06 -17.34
CA ALA A 370 -10.48 -9.31 -16.79
C ALA A 370 -10.33 -9.13 -15.28
N LEU A 371 -10.87 -8.02 -14.76
CA LEU A 371 -10.85 -7.67 -13.34
C LEU A 371 -12.12 -6.90 -12.99
N TYR A 372 -12.97 -7.50 -12.15
CA TYR A 372 -14.15 -6.86 -11.59
C TYR A 372 -13.93 -6.57 -10.10
N GLY A 373 -14.06 -5.31 -9.70
CA GLY A 373 -13.71 -4.84 -8.35
C GLY A 373 -14.86 -4.28 -7.50
N GLY A 374 -16.04 -4.07 -8.07
CA GLY A 374 -17.16 -3.41 -7.41
C GLY A 374 -18.20 -2.94 -8.42
N LYS A 375 -19.24 -2.21 -8.02
CA LYS A 375 -20.28 -1.76 -8.98
C LYS A 375 -19.83 -0.54 -9.78
N ASP A 376 -19.44 0.51 -9.07
CA ASP A 376 -19.12 1.81 -9.63
C ASP A 376 -17.98 2.47 -8.85
N TYR A 377 -16.87 2.72 -9.53
CA TYR A 377 -15.70 3.38 -8.93
C TYR A 377 -15.97 4.84 -8.55
N ALA A 378 -16.88 5.54 -9.25
CA ALA A 378 -17.22 6.92 -8.90
C ALA A 378 -18.03 7.01 -7.59
N GLU A 379 -18.73 5.95 -7.21
CA GLU A 379 -19.44 5.87 -5.93
C GLU A 379 -18.54 5.31 -4.82
N PHE A 380 -17.76 4.27 -5.09
CA PHE A 380 -16.89 3.62 -4.12
C PHE A 380 -15.61 3.09 -4.79
N GLN A 381 -14.47 3.70 -4.46
CA GLN A 381 -13.19 3.44 -5.13
C GLN A 381 -12.46 2.18 -4.65
N PHE A 382 -12.91 1.56 -3.56
CA PHE A 382 -12.27 0.37 -3.00
C PHE A 382 -12.46 -0.84 -3.93
N ASN A 383 -11.35 -1.42 -4.39
CA ASN A 383 -11.39 -2.52 -5.34
C ASN A 383 -11.40 -3.87 -4.60
N SER A 384 -12.54 -4.57 -4.62
CA SER A 384 -12.70 -5.89 -3.98
C SER A 384 -11.75 -6.96 -4.54
N ALA A 385 -11.21 -6.79 -5.75
CA ALA A 385 -10.30 -7.75 -6.35
C ALA A 385 -8.82 -7.53 -5.98
N THR A 386 -8.40 -6.27 -5.75
CA THR A 386 -6.97 -5.89 -5.56
C THR A 386 -6.67 -5.22 -4.22
N ASP A 387 -7.67 -4.64 -3.56
CA ASP A 387 -7.57 -4.04 -2.22
C ASP A 387 -8.28 -4.93 -1.18
N GLY A 388 -9.41 -5.53 -1.56
CA GLY A 388 -10.20 -6.45 -0.75
C GLY A 388 -9.42 -7.68 -0.31
N LYS A 389 -9.42 -7.95 1.00
CA LYS A 389 -8.84 -9.15 1.59
C LYS A 389 -9.90 -9.93 2.32
N ALA A 390 -10.02 -11.21 2.02
CA ALA A 390 -10.90 -12.11 2.76
C ALA A 390 -10.24 -13.47 2.89
N GLN A 391 -10.62 -14.21 3.93
CA GLN A 391 -10.12 -15.55 4.16
C GLN A 391 -10.47 -16.45 2.97
N PRO A 392 -9.50 -17.13 2.32
CA PRO A 392 -9.72 -17.98 1.15
C PRO A 392 -10.44 -19.30 1.49
N GLY A 393 -10.46 -19.67 2.77
CA GLY A 393 -11.03 -20.94 3.23
C GLY A 393 -10.36 -22.15 2.56
N SER A 394 -11.17 -23.15 2.22
CA SER A 394 -10.70 -24.39 1.57
C SER A 394 -9.99 -24.23 0.22
N THR A 395 -9.93 -23.04 -0.40
CA THR A 395 -9.05 -22.81 -1.56
C THR A 395 -7.55 -22.81 -1.20
N ALA A 396 -7.20 -22.83 0.09
CA ALA A 396 -5.83 -23.01 0.55
C ALA A 396 -5.35 -24.48 0.56
N LYS A 397 -6.28 -25.45 0.60
CA LYS A 397 -5.96 -26.89 0.66
C LYS A 397 -5.03 -27.39 -0.45
N PRO A 398 -5.14 -26.94 -1.71
CA PRO A 398 -4.20 -27.33 -2.76
C PRO A 398 -2.73 -27.02 -2.44
N PHE A 399 -2.43 -25.96 -1.67
CA PHE A 399 -1.05 -25.67 -1.26
C PHE A 399 -0.47 -26.78 -0.36
N THR A 400 -1.27 -27.27 0.60
CA THR A 400 -0.90 -28.42 1.45
C THR A 400 -0.83 -29.72 0.66
N LEU A 401 -1.76 -29.95 -0.27
CA LEU A 401 -1.74 -31.13 -1.13
C LEU A 401 -0.44 -31.19 -1.95
N ILE A 402 -0.07 -30.07 -2.59
CA ILE A 402 1.17 -29.97 -3.36
C ILE A 402 2.38 -30.18 -2.46
N GLY A 403 2.42 -29.56 -1.27
CA GLY A 403 3.50 -29.77 -0.31
C GLY A 403 3.64 -31.23 0.14
N ALA A 404 2.53 -31.95 0.30
CA ALA A 404 2.55 -33.38 0.60
C ALA A 404 3.05 -34.23 -0.56
N LEU A 405 2.62 -33.91 -1.78
CA LEU A 405 3.09 -34.60 -2.99
C LEU A 405 4.60 -34.37 -3.24
N GLU A 406 5.15 -33.22 -2.81
CA GLU A 406 6.60 -32.96 -2.81
C GLU A 406 7.37 -33.76 -1.75
N GLU A 407 6.68 -34.22 -0.69
CA GLU A 407 7.21 -35.08 0.38
C GLU A 407 6.84 -36.56 0.17
N ASP A 408 6.70 -36.97 -1.09
CA ASP A 408 6.44 -38.36 -1.53
C ASP A 408 5.10 -38.96 -1.06
N HIS A 409 4.15 -38.17 -0.56
CA HIS A 409 2.78 -38.67 -0.34
C HIS A 409 2.11 -39.01 -1.68
N GLU A 410 1.27 -40.04 -1.69
CA GLU A 410 0.51 -40.46 -2.87
C GLU A 410 -0.99 -40.13 -2.74
N LEU A 411 -1.65 -39.78 -3.85
CA LEU A 411 -3.08 -39.42 -3.84
C LEU A 411 -4.02 -40.55 -3.38
N ASN A 412 -3.56 -41.79 -3.45
CA ASN A 412 -4.29 -43.00 -3.07
C ASN A 412 -4.11 -43.36 -1.58
N GLU A 413 -3.40 -42.52 -0.81
CA GLU A 413 -3.20 -42.69 0.62
C GLU A 413 -4.49 -42.50 1.40
N ILE A 414 -4.82 -43.49 2.23
CA ILE A 414 -6.06 -43.53 3.00
C ILE A 414 -5.90 -42.85 4.35
N TYR A 415 -6.79 -41.88 4.63
CA TYR A 415 -6.90 -41.15 5.89
C TYR A 415 -8.30 -41.31 6.51
N PRO A 416 -8.42 -41.28 7.85
CA PRO A 416 -9.73 -41.19 8.51
C PRO A 416 -10.31 -39.78 8.35
N GLY A 417 -11.45 -39.67 7.70
CA GLY A 417 -12.25 -38.45 7.51
C GLY A 417 -13.44 -38.36 8.47
N ASN A 418 -13.32 -38.89 9.69
CA ASN A 418 -14.36 -38.82 10.72
C ASN A 418 -14.53 -37.38 11.22
N SER A 419 -15.72 -37.07 11.76
CA SER A 419 -16.08 -35.76 12.33
C SER A 419 -17.08 -35.91 13.49
N PRO A 420 -16.93 -35.16 14.60
CA PRO A 420 -15.75 -34.39 14.96
C PRO A 420 -14.53 -35.30 15.18
N MET A 421 -13.32 -34.73 15.13
CA MET A 421 -12.09 -35.49 15.32
C MET A 421 -11.05 -34.70 16.10
N GLN A 422 -10.55 -35.31 17.18
CA GLN A 422 -9.31 -34.87 17.83
C GLN A 422 -8.12 -35.40 17.04
N ILE A 423 -7.34 -34.51 16.44
CA ILE A 423 -6.18 -34.87 15.63
C ILE A 423 -4.92 -34.69 16.50
N PRO A 424 -4.10 -35.74 16.72
CA PRO A 424 -2.87 -35.60 17.49
C PRO A 424 -1.95 -34.53 16.89
N GLY A 425 -1.47 -33.59 17.71
CA GLY A 425 -0.62 -32.50 17.25
C GLY A 425 -1.35 -31.37 16.53
N TRP A 426 -2.67 -31.45 16.34
CA TRP A 426 -3.47 -30.32 15.85
C TRP A 426 -3.74 -29.34 16.99
N THR A 427 -3.08 -28.19 16.92
CA THR A 427 -3.32 -27.07 17.84
C THR A 427 -3.77 -25.83 17.09
N VAL A 428 -4.55 -25.00 17.76
CA VAL A 428 -4.95 -23.68 17.28
C VAL A 428 -4.60 -22.64 18.33
N LEU A 429 -4.02 -21.53 17.90
CA LEU A 429 -3.75 -20.38 18.76
C LEU A 429 -5.05 -19.80 19.31
N ASN A 430 -5.23 -19.89 20.62
CA ASN A 430 -6.24 -19.14 21.34
C ASN A 430 -5.79 -17.67 21.45
N LYS A 431 -6.50 -16.77 20.78
CA LYS A 431 -6.12 -15.35 20.71
C LYS A 431 -6.29 -14.61 22.04
N GLU A 432 -7.11 -15.12 22.95
CA GLU A 432 -7.34 -14.52 24.28
C GLU A 432 -6.24 -14.90 25.26
N THR A 433 -5.80 -16.16 25.24
CA THR A 433 -4.78 -16.68 26.15
C THR A 433 -3.36 -16.58 25.57
N GLY A 434 -3.24 -16.47 24.24
CA GLY A 434 -1.97 -16.50 23.52
C GLY A 434 -1.30 -17.88 23.49
N VAL A 435 -2.04 -18.95 23.85
CA VAL A 435 -1.53 -20.32 23.96
C VAL A 435 -2.11 -21.18 22.85
N GLU A 436 -1.31 -22.10 22.33
CA GLU A 436 -1.75 -23.16 21.40
C GLU A 436 -2.53 -24.23 22.16
N GLU A 437 -3.78 -24.47 21.76
CA GLU A 437 -4.68 -25.42 22.41
C GLU A 437 -5.05 -26.54 21.44
N GLU A 438 -5.08 -27.77 21.94
CA GLU A 438 -5.63 -28.90 21.20
C GLU A 438 -7.15 -28.76 21.10
N VAL A 439 -7.69 -28.78 19.87
CA VAL A 439 -9.11 -28.60 19.61
C VAL A 439 -9.66 -29.71 18.74
N GLU A 440 -10.91 -30.09 18.97
CA GLU A 440 -11.64 -30.96 18.03
C GLU A 440 -11.93 -30.20 16.74
N LEU A 441 -11.65 -30.85 15.61
CA LEU A 441 -11.92 -30.30 14.29
C LEU A 441 -13.17 -30.95 13.69
N THR A 442 -14.00 -30.15 13.03
CA THR A 442 -15.19 -30.61 12.32
C THR A 442 -15.05 -30.45 10.81
N ASN A 443 -15.64 -31.38 10.08
CA ASN A 443 -15.91 -31.24 8.66
C ASN A 443 -17.14 -30.34 8.44
N PHE A 444 -17.24 -29.78 7.24
CA PHE A 444 -18.45 -29.08 6.83
C PHE A 444 -19.62 -30.07 6.72
N GLY A 445 -20.82 -29.69 7.15
CA GLY A 445 -22.01 -30.54 7.11
C GLY A 445 -23.20 -29.92 7.83
N THR A 446 -24.40 -30.44 7.58
CA THR A 446 -25.65 -29.97 8.22
C THR A 446 -25.96 -30.66 9.55
N GLU A 447 -25.18 -31.67 9.92
CA GLU A 447 -25.32 -32.42 11.17
C GLU A 447 -24.51 -31.76 12.30
N GLU A 448 -25.00 -31.91 13.54
CA GLU A 448 -24.28 -31.49 14.74
C GLU A 448 -22.97 -32.28 14.83
N GLY A 449 -21.84 -31.60 14.64
CA GLY A 449 -20.50 -32.22 14.60
C GLY A 449 -19.89 -32.41 13.21
N GLY A 450 -20.59 -32.08 12.12
CA GLY A 450 -20.07 -32.14 10.75
C GLY A 450 -20.13 -33.54 10.11
N GLU A 451 -19.98 -33.61 8.79
CA GLU A 451 -20.11 -34.87 8.05
C GLU A 451 -18.90 -35.80 8.24
N SER A 452 -19.15 -37.09 8.47
CA SER A 452 -18.13 -38.13 8.57
C SER A 452 -18.02 -38.92 7.26
N PHE A 453 -16.81 -38.99 6.70
CA PHE A 453 -16.56 -39.63 5.41
C PHE A 453 -15.97 -41.05 5.54
N GLY A 454 -15.68 -41.50 6.76
CA GLY A 454 -14.98 -42.76 7.00
C GLY A 454 -13.53 -42.71 6.50
N ASN A 455 -12.98 -43.85 6.09
CA ASN A 455 -11.62 -43.91 5.54
C ASN A 455 -11.65 -43.63 4.04
N ILE A 456 -11.00 -42.55 3.62
CA ILE A 456 -11.00 -42.07 2.23
C ILE A 456 -9.58 -41.74 1.75
N ASP A 457 -9.35 -41.75 0.45
CA ASP A 457 -8.08 -41.33 -0.12
C ASP A 457 -7.97 -39.79 -0.27
N LEU A 458 -6.78 -39.29 -0.58
CA LEU A 458 -6.57 -37.86 -0.81
C LEU A 458 -7.33 -37.34 -2.05
N VAL A 459 -7.63 -38.19 -3.03
CA VAL A 459 -8.49 -37.81 -4.18
C VAL A 459 -9.88 -37.43 -3.68
N LYS A 460 -10.53 -38.32 -2.92
CA LYS A 460 -11.87 -38.10 -2.37
C LYS A 460 -11.87 -36.99 -1.33
N ALA A 461 -10.84 -36.93 -0.48
CA ALA A 461 -10.69 -35.84 0.49
C ALA A 461 -10.54 -34.46 -0.17
N THR A 462 -9.86 -34.38 -1.31
CA THR A 462 -9.77 -33.15 -2.13
C THR A 462 -11.13 -32.80 -2.72
N ALA A 463 -11.81 -33.78 -3.35
CA ALA A 463 -13.09 -33.61 -4.02
C ALA A 463 -14.19 -33.10 -3.07
N ASP A 464 -14.33 -33.74 -1.92
CA ASP A 464 -15.32 -33.39 -0.88
C ASP A 464 -14.82 -32.30 0.07
N SER A 465 -13.56 -31.87 -0.08
CA SER A 465 -12.95 -30.81 0.73
C SER A 465 -12.96 -31.13 2.23
N VAL A 466 -12.56 -32.34 2.63
CA VAL A 466 -12.63 -32.84 4.01
C VAL A 466 -11.60 -32.16 4.90
N ASN A 467 -12.05 -31.45 5.95
CA ASN A 467 -11.18 -30.67 6.84
C ASN A 467 -10.26 -31.57 7.67
N THR A 468 -10.79 -32.66 8.22
CA THR A 468 -10.04 -33.53 9.14
C THR A 468 -8.90 -34.27 8.47
N VAL A 469 -9.04 -34.67 7.19
CA VAL A 469 -7.94 -35.26 6.40
C VAL A 469 -6.85 -34.22 6.11
N TYR A 470 -7.22 -33.02 5.70
CA TYR A 470 -6.24 -31.97 5.39
C TYR A 470 -5.52 -31.43 6.62
N ALA A 471 -6.18 -31.41 7.78
CA ALA A 471 -5.53 -31.09 9.05
C ALA A 471 -4.50 -32.15 9.44
N GLN A 472 -4.82 -33.44 9.30
CA GLN A 472 -3.84 -34.53 9.48
C GLN A 472 -2.66 -34.35 8.53
N LEU A 473 -2.93 -34.13 7.23
CA LEU A 473 -1.88 -33.94 6.23
C LEU A 473 -0.96 -32.75 6.55
N ASN A 474 -1.51 -31.64 7.07
CA ASN A 474 -0.74 -30.47 7.43
C ASN A 474 0.07 -30.65 8.74
N VAL A 475 -0.39 -31.52 9.64
CA VAL A 475 0.41 -31.98 10.80
C VAL A 475 1.58 -32.84 10.32
N ASP A 476 1.32 -33.77 9.38
CA ASP A 476 2.34 -34.69 8.85
C ASP A 476 3.49 -33.96 8.15
N ILE A 477 3.17 -33.03 7.24
CA ILE A 477 4.19 -32.32 6.43
C ILE A 477 4.73 -31.05 7.12
N GLY A 478 4.02 -30.57 8.13
CA GLY A 478 4.26 -29.30 8.82
C GLY A 478 3.74 -28.07 8.06
N PRO A 479 3.19 -27.06 8.75
CA PRO A 479 2.52 -25.92 8.13
C PRO A 479 3.43 -25.01 7.31
N LYS A 480 4.75 -25.04 7.57
CA LYS A 480 5.73 -24.28 6.80
C LYS A 480 5.80 -24.74 5.35
N LYS A 481 5.65 -26.04 5.07
CA LYS A 481 5.63 -26.55 3.69
C LYS A 481 4.44 -26.00 2.91
N SER A 482 3.25 -26.01 3.53
CA SER A 482 2.04 -25.40 2.96
C SER A 482 2.23 -23.91 2.67
N GLN A 483 2.88 -23.17 3.59
CA GLN A 483 3.23 -21.76 3.38
C GLN A 483 4.21 -21.57 2.21
N ASP A 484 5.29 -22.35 2.18
CA ASP A 484 6.35 -22.25 1.17
C ASP A 484 5.77 -22.50 -0.24
N VAL A 485 4.84 -23.46 -0.39
CA VAL A 485 4.10 -23.69 -1.64
C VAL A 485 3.26 -22.48 -2.01
N ALA A 486 2.49 -21.91 -1.06
CA ALA A 486 1.65 -20.74 -1.33
C ALA A 486 2.47 -19.55 -1.84
N ILE A 487 3.62 -19.29 -1.22
CA ILE A 487 4.55 -18.22 -1.62
C ILE A 487 5.12 -18.49 -3.02
N ARG A 488 5.60 -19.71 -3.28
CA ARG A 488 6.13 -20.10 -4.61
C ARG A 488 5.07 -20.02 -5.70
N ALA A 489 3.82 -20.36 -5.38
CA ALA A 489 2.70 -20.26 -6.31
C ALA A 489 2.35 -18.79 -6.63
N GLY A 490 2.54 -17.86 -5.68
CA GLY A 490 2.42 -16.43 -5.91
C GLY A 490 1.65 -15.64 -4.86
N ILE A 491 1.23 -16.27 -3.76
CA ILE A 491 0.65 -15.55 -2.62
C ILE A 491 1.75 -14.68 -1.97
N PRO A 492 1.52 -13.38 -1.72
CA PRO A 492 2.49 -12.55 -1.03
C PRO A 492 2.84 -13.12 0.35
N GLU A 493 4.11 -13.16 0.71
CA GLU A 493 4.58 -13.69 2.01
C GLU A 493 3.86 -13.03 3.20
N ALA A 494 3.63 -11.71 3.12
CA ALA A 494 2.89 -10.94 4.13
C ALA A 494 1.40 -11.33 4.29
N SER A 495 0.87 -12.15 3.38
CA SER A 495 -0.49 -12.72 3.40
C SER A 495 -0.47 -14.21 3.74
N THR A 496 0.59 -14.69 4.39
CA THR A 496 0.73 -16.10 4.78
C THR A 496 1.20 -16.24 6.23
N ASN A 497 0.92 -17.40 6.83
CA ASN A 497 1.48 -17.78 8.12
C ASN A 497 1.86 -19.28 8.11
N ALA A 498 2.76 -19.68 9.02
CA ALA A 498 3.17 -21.07 9.23
C ALA A 498 2.44 -21.70 10.43
N THR A 499 1.14 -21.47 10.57
CA THR A 499 0.32 -22.13 11.61
C THR A 499 -0.40 -23.34 11.04
N LEU A 500 -0.73 -24.33 11.87
CA LEU A 500 -1.47 -25.52 11.44
C LEU A 500 -2.81 -25.19 10.76
N SER A 501 -3.42 -24.07 11.16
CA SER A 501 -4.68 -23.59 10.58
C SER A 501 -4.57 -23.08 9.14
N ASN A 502 -3.36 -22.85 8.61
CA ASN A 502 -3.18 -22.27 7.28
C ASN A 502 -3.79 -23.11 6.14
N VAL A 503 -3.82 -24.43 6.29
CA VAL A 503 -4.48 -25.36 5.35
C VAL A 503 -5.97 -25.10 5.19
N LEU A 504 -6.60 -24.50 6.21
CA LEU A 504 -8.01 -24.13 6.20
C LEU A 504 -8.25 -22.69 5.71
N GLY A 505 -7.21 -21.98 5.29
CA GLY A 505 -7.30 -20.65 4.69
C GLY A 505 -7.68 -19.55 5.68
N THR A 506 -7.02 -19.54 6.85
CA THR A 506 -7.28 -18.57 7.93
C THR A 506 -6.67 -17.19 7.71
N GLU A 507 -5.70 -17.06 6.79
CA GLU A 507 -5.07 -15.79 6.45
C GLU A 507 -5.78 -15.08 5.29
N PRO A 508 -6.18 -13.80 5.43
CA PRO A 508 -6.84 -13.06 4.35
C PRO A 508 -5.93 -12.84 3.13
N VAL A 509 -6.46 -13.17 1.94
CA VAL A 509 -5.80 -12.95 0.65
C VAL A 509 -6.65 -12.07 -0.25
N ARG A 510 -6.02 -11.46 -1.26
CA ARG A 510 -6.71 -10.74 -2.33
C ARG A 510 -7.10 -11.71 -3.44
N ALA A 511 -8.19 -11.41 -4.15
CA ALA A 511 -8.66 -12.25 -5.25
C ALA A 511 -7.61 -12.35 -6.37
N ILE A 512 -6.91 -11.25 -6.67
CA ILE A 512 -5.83 -11.24 -7.68
C ILE A 512 -4.64 -12.11 -7.28
N ASP A 513 -4.26 -12.14 -6.00
CA ASP A 513 -3.16 -12.98 -5.52
C ASP A 513 -3.53 -14.47 -5.62
N LEU A 514 -4.75 -14.81 -5.22
CA LEU A 514 -5.26 -16.19 -5.32
C LEU A 514 -5.38 -16.64 -6.78
N ALA A 515 -5.84 -15.75 -7.67
CA ALA A 515 -5.89 -16.02 -9.11
C ALA A 515 -4.49 -16.22 -9.69
N GLY A 516 -3.50 -15.41 -9.28
CA GLY A 516 -2.11 -15.58 -9.67
C GLY A 516 -1.53 -16.92 -9.22
N ALA A 517 -1.83 -17.35 -7.98
CA ALA A 517 -1.41 -18.65 -7.48
C ALA A 517 -2.02 -19.81 -8.27
N TYR A 518 -3.31 -19.74 -8.60
CA TYR A 518 -3.96 -20.77 -9.42
C TYR A 518 -3.56 -20.70 -10.90
N ALA A 519 -3.09 -19.55 -11.39
CA ALA A 519 -2.48 -19.44 -12.71
C ALA A 519 -1.17 -20.23 -12.78
N THR A 520 -0.36 -20.22 -11.71
CA THR A 520 0.81 -21.11 -11.59
C THR A 520 0.42 -22.59 -11.65
N PHE A 521 -0.74 -22.97 -11.07
CA PHE A 521 -1.23 -24.34 -11.17
C PHE A 521 -1.65 -24.71 -12.59
N ALA A 522 -2.41 -23.84 -13.25
CA ALA A 522 -2.82 -24.03 -14.64
C ALA A 522 -1.61 -24.11 -15.59
N ALA A 523 -0.56 -23.35 -15.31
CA ALA A 523 0.73 -23.36 -16.02
C ALA A 523 1.66 -24.54 -15.62
N GLN A 524 1.12 -25.58 -14.95
CA GLN A 524 1.86 -26.78 -14.53
C GLN A 524 3.12 -26.46 -13.72
N GLY A 525 3.03 -25.47 -12.82
CA GLY A 525 4.09 -25.11 -11.88
C GLY A 525 5.00 -23.99 -12.34
N THR A 526 4.79 -23.41 -13.53
CA THR A 526 5.49 -22.20 -13.96
C THR A 526 4.77 -20.96 -13.42
N ARG A 527 5.47 -20.11 -12.65
CA ARG A 527 4.92 -18.87 -12.13
C ARG A 527 5.28 -17.69 -13.03
N HIS A 528 4.27 -16.95 -13.46
CA HIS A 528 4.41 -15.67 -14.18
C HIS A 528 3.98 -14.50 -13.29
N LYS A 529 4.72 -13.38 -13.32
CA LYS A 529 4.29 -12.15 -12.64
C LYS A 529 2.99 -11.64 -13.28
N THR A 530 1.97 -11.45 -12.45
CA THR A 530 0.69 -10.91 -12.89
C THR A 530 0.82 -9.45 -13.30
N HIS A 531 0.20 -9.04 -14.41
CA HIS A 531 0.29 -7.67 -14.92
C HIS A 531 -0.94 -7.25 -15.71
N ILE A 532 -1.22 -5.95 -15.71
CA ILE A 532 -2.30 -5.32 -16.48
C ILE A 532 -1.78 -4.51 -17.67
N VAL A 533 -0.55 -3.99 -17.62
CA VAL A 533 0.01 -3.15 -18.69
C VAL A 533 0.98 -3.96 -19.54
N THR A 534 0.76 -3.96 -20.85
CA THR A 534 1.67 -4.59 -21.82
C THR A 534 2.74 -3.61 -22.29
N SER A 535 2.37 -2.38 -22.63
CA SER A 535 3.32 -1.37 -23.12
C SER A 535 2.79 0.06 -22.97
N VAL A 536 3.71 1.02 -22.91
CA VAL A 536 3.43 2.46 -23.02
C VAL A 536 4.23 3.01 -24.19
N MET A 537 3.56 3.73 -25.09
CA MET A 537 4.19 4.42 -26.21
C MET A 537 4.02 5.94 -26.07
N ASP A 538 5.04 6.68 -26.48
CA ASP A 538 4.99 8.13 -26.71
C ASP A 538 5.18 8.36 -28.22
N GLY A 539 4.07 8.55 -28.93
CA GLY A 539 4.07 8.53 -30.39
C GLY A 539 4.59 7.20 -30.95
N GLU A 540 5.71 7.23 -31.68
CA GLU A 540 6.38 6.03 -32.22
C GLU A 540 7.43 5.45 -31.24
N GLU A 541 7.74 6.14 -30.15
CA GLU A 541 8.75 5.73 -29.17
C GLU A 541 8.15 4.79 -28.11
N GLY A 542 8.86 3.70 -27.81
CA GLY A 542 8.47 2.77 -26.75
C GLY A 542 9.04 3.19 -25.40
N VAL A 543 8.18 3.77 -24.55
CA VAL A 543 8.55 4.21 -23.18
C VAL A 543 8.65 3.02 -22.23
N TYR A 544 7.73 2.07 -22.34
CA TYR A 544 7.68 0.89 -21.48
C TYR A 544 7.16 -0.31 -22.24
N THR A 545 7.72 -1.48 -21.96
CA THR A 545 7.17 -2.78 -22.33
C THR A 545 7.34 -3.71 -21.15
N PHE A 546 6.29 -4.42 -20.77
CA PHE A 546 6.34 -5.32 -19.64
C PHE A 546 7.33 -6.46 -19.87
N THR A 547 8.25 -6.61 -18.94
CA THR A 547 9.21 -7.73 -18.87
C THR A 547 9.16 -8.33 -17.47
N GLY A 548 8.03 -8.93 -17.10
CA GLY A 548 7.85 -9.55 -15.80
C GLY A 548 8.64 -10.85 -15.63
N ASP A 549 8.96 -11.14 -14.37
CA ASP A 549 9.65 -12.37 -14.00
C ASP A 549 8.81 -13.61 -14.33
N THR A 550 9.50 -14.63 -14.83
CA THR A 550 8.96 -15.98 -15.00
C THR A 550 9.85 -16.94 -14.24
N VAL A 551 9.26 -17.65 -13.26
CA VAL A 551 9.94 -18.70 -12.51
C VAL A 551 9.43 -20.03 -13.03
N LYS A 552 10.25 -20.68 -13.85
CA LYS A 552 10.00 -22.06 -14.28
C LYS A 552 10.19 -23.01 -13.12
N ASP A 553 9.42 -24.09 -13.11
CA ASP A 553 9.49 -25.13 -12.09
C ASP A 553 9.39 -24.56 -10.67
N ALA A 554 8.58 -23.50 -10.49
CA ALA A 554 8.27 -22.98 -9.16
C ALA A 554 7.59 -24.07 -8.32
N ILE A 555 6.87 -24.97 -8.98
CA ILE A 555 6.41 -26.28 -8.49
C ILE A 555 6.77 -27.31 -9.56
N ASP A 556 7.17 -28.51 -9.16
CA ASP A 556 7.53 -29.58 -10.08
C ASP A 556 6.32 -29.97 -10.98
N PRO A 557 6.48 -30.08 -12.32
CA PRO A 557 5.39 -30.45 -13.22
C PRO A 557 4.75 -31.83 -12.96
N GLU A 558 5.51 -32.82 -12.46
CA GLU A 558 4.96 -34.13 -12.10
C GLU A 558 4.07 -34.03 -10.85
N VAL A 559 4.50 -33.23 -9.87
CA VAL A 559 3.68 -32.91 -8.69
C VAL A 559 2.41 -32.17 -9.11
N MET A 560 2.52 -31.18 -10.00
CA MET A 560 1.37 -30.43 -10.50
C MET A 560 0.40 -31.30 -11.30
N THR A 561 0.89 -32.24 -12.11
CA THR A 561 0.04 -33.20 -12.83
C THR A 561 -0.86 -33.97 -11.86
N LYS A 562 -0.30 -34.46 -10.74
CA LYS A 562 -1.07 -35.13 -9.68
C LYS A 562 -2.06 -34.17 -9.00
N ALA A 563 -1.60 -32.99 -8.60
CA ALA A 563 -2.45 -32.00 -7.93
C ALA A 563 -3.62 -31.53 -8.82
N THR A 564 -3.36 -31.28 -10.10
CA THR A 564 -4.38 -30.94 -11.10
C THR A 564 -5.40 -32.06 -11.24
N TYR A 565 -4.98 -33.33 -11.34
CA TYR A 565 -5.91 -34.47 -11.35
C TYR A 565 -6.81 -34.48 -10.11
N ALA A 566 -6.28 -34.32 -8.90
CA ALA A 566 -7.10 -34.25 -7.68
C ALA A 566 -8.09 -33.07 -7.71
N MET A 567 -7.68 -31.94 -8.28
CA MET A 567 -8.53 -30.76 -8.45
C MET A 567 -9.60 -30.91 -9.55
N THR A 568 -9.43 -31.77 -10.56
CA THR A 568 -10.55 -32.08 -11.49
C THR A 568 -11.66 -32.81 -10.76
N LYS A 569 -11.34 -33.64 -9.75
CA LYS A 569 -12.32 -34.38 -8.97
C LYS A 569 -13.22 -33.51 -8.10
N VAL A 570 -12.75 -32.31 -7.73
CA VAL A 570 -13.61 -31.30 -7.07
C VAL A 570 -14.76 -30.89 -7.98
N VAL A 571 -14.50 -30.80 -9.29
CA VAL A 571 -15.51 -30.44 -10.30
C VAL A 571 -16.33 -31.66 -10.69
N GLU A 572 -15.70 -32.80 -10.97
CA GLU A 572 -16.39 -34.00 -11.47
C GLU A 572 -17.30 -34.65 -10.42
N GLU A 573 -16.88 -34.67 -9.15
CA GLU A 573 -17.48 -35.53 -8.11
C GLU A 573 -17.85 -34.75 -6.83
N GLY A 574 -17.48 -33.47 -6.74
CA GLY A 574 -17.52 -32.71 -5.49
C GLY A 574 -18.24 -31.37 -5.57
N SER A 575 -17.83 -30.48 -4.65
CA SER A 575 -18.46 -29.17 -4.45
C SER A 575 -18.37 -28.17 -5.63
N GLY A 576 -17.56 -28.48 -6.64
CA GLY A 576 -17.42 -27.69 -7.87
C GLY A 576 -18.31 -28.15 -9.04
N ALA A 577 -19.24 -29.09 -8.82
CA ALA A 577 -20.07 -29.72 -9.84
C ALA A 577 -20.67 -28.80 -10.92
N PRO A 578 -21.17 -27.58 -10.61
CA PRO A 578 -21.72 -26.71 -11.64
C PRO A 578 -20.72 -26.35 -12.76
N ALA A 579 -19.42 -26.34 -12.49
CA ALA A 579 -18.40 -26.06 -13.50
C ALA A 579 -18.29 -27.14 -14.61
N GLN A 580 -18.92 -28.31 -14.44
CA GLN A 580 -19.01 -29.33 -15.49
C GLN A 580 -19.88 -28.88 -16.68
N GLU A 581 -20.70 -27.85 -16.52
CA GLU A 581 -21.51 -27.29 -17.61
C GLU A 581 -20.67 -26.46 -18.61
N LEU A 582 -19.36 -26.34 -18.39
CA LEU A 582 -18.46 -25.70 -19.35
C LEU A 582 -18.18 -26.64 -20.52
N LEU A 583 -18.63 -26.24 -21.72
CA LEU A 583 -18.49 -27.01 -22.94
C LEU A 583 -17.46 -26.39 -23.89
N GLY A 584 -16.86 -27.23 -24.72
CA GLY A 584 -16.08 -26.85 -25.89
C GLY A 584 -16.95 -26.44 -27.08
N PRO A 585 -16.36 -25.90 -28.16
CA PRO A 585 -17.09 -25.46 -29.35
C PRO A 585 -17.90 -26.55 -30.05
N ASP A 586 -17.54 -27.82 -29.86
CA ASP A 586 -18.22 -29.00 -30.41
C ASP A 586 -19.27 -29.61 -29.46
N GLY A 587 -19.50 -28.98 -28.31
CA GLY A 587 -20.43 -29.44 -27.27
C GLY A 587 -19.86 -30.52 -26.35
N THR A 588 -18.56 -30.85 -26.45
CA THR A 588 -17.90 -31.76 -25.52
C THR A 588 -17.56 -31.08 -24.19
N PRO A 589 -17.59 -31.79 -23.05
CA PRO A 589 -17.15 -31.20 -21.78
C PRO A 589 -15.70 -30.72 -21.84
N ARG A 590 -15.46 -29.47 -21.42
CA ARG A 590 -14.11 -28.93 -21.28
C ARG A 590 -13.53 -29.42 -19.94
N PRO A 591 -12.26 -29.87 -19.90
CA PRO A 591 -11.64 -30.25 -18.63
C PRO A 591 -11.48 -29.01 -17.74
N VAL A 592 -11.94 -29.12 -16.50
CA VAL A 592 -11.85 -28.06 -15.49
C VAL A 592 -11.25 -28.63 -14.22
N ALA A 593 -10.29 -27.91 -13.65
CA ALA A 593 -9.76 -28.16 -12.32
C ALA A 593 -10.06 -26.96 -11.43
N GLY A 594 -10.27 -27.16 -10.14
CA GLY A 594 -10.48 -26.04 -9.25
C GLY A 594 -10.72 -26.42 -7.80
N LYS A 595 -11.04 -25.41 -6.99
CA LYS A 595 -11.35 -25.58 -5.59
C LYS A 595 -12.39 -24.56 -5.12
N THR A 596 -13.36 -25.04 -4.36
CA THR A 596 -14.28 -24.21 -3.58
C THR A 596 -13.64 -23.76 -2.26
N GLY A 597 -13.97 -22.55 -1.82
CA GLY A 597 -13.58 -21.99 -0.54
C GLY A 597 -14.78 -21.45 0.22
N SER A 598 -14.85 -21.73 1.51
CA SER A 598 -15.86 -21.20 2.42
C SER A 598 -15.24 -21.07 3.79
N THR A 599 -15.68 -20.07 4.55
CA THR A 599 -15.16 -19.76 5.88
C THR A 599 -16.20 -20.02 6.95
N ASN A 600 -15.73 -20.15 8.20
CA ASN A 600 -16.62 -20.29 9.34
C ASN A 600 -17.56 -19.08 9.42
N GLY A 601 -18.86 -19.34 9.58
CA GLY A 601 -19.90 -18.31 9.55
C GLY A 601 -20.15 -17.70 8.17
N ASN A 602 -19.64 -18.29 7.08
CA ASN A 602 -19.86 -17.85 5.68
C ASN A 602 -19.55 -16.37 5.44
N LYS A 603 -18.45 -15.87 6.02
CA LYS A 603 -18.02 -14.48 5.85
C LYS A 603 -17.43 -14.21 4.46
N SER A 604 -16.94 -15.27 3.82
CA SER A 604 -16.43 -15.27 2.46
C SER A 604 -16.74 -16.59 1.75
N ALA A 605 -16.89 -16.51 0.44
CA ALA A 605 -17.18 -17.65 -0.43
C ALA A 605 -16.41 -17.50 -1.75
N TRP A 606 -15.74 -18.57 -2.18
CA TRP A 606 -14.82 -18.53 -3.31
C TRP A 606 -14.98 -19.74 -4.22
N PHE A 607 -14.78 -19.54 -5.51
CA PHE A 607 -14.41 -20.61 -6.42
C PHE A 607 -13.18 -20.19 -7.21
N ALA A 608 -12.10 -20.94 -7.07
CA ALA A 608 -10.86 -20.77 -7.82
C ALA A 608 -10.74 -21.92 -8.80
N GLY A 609 -11.05 -21.66 -10.07
CA GLY A 609 -11.12 -22.67 -11.12
C GLY A 609 -10.28 -22.29 -12.33
N TYR A 610 -9.76 -23.28 -13.03
CA TYR A 610 -8.93 -23.10 -14.21
C TYR A 610 -9.13 -24.18 -15.25
N ILE A 611 -8.83 -23.79 -16.48
CA ILE A 611 -8.57 -24.62 -17.65
C ILE A 611 -7.09 -24.40 -18.04
N PRO A 612 -6.49 -25.21 -18.94
CA PRO A 612 -5.08 -24.99 -19.32
C PRO A 612 -4.78 -23.58 -19.83
N GLN A 613 -5.77 -22.94 -20.46
CA GLN A 613 -5.65 -21.65 -21.16
C GLN A 613 -6.05 -20.44 -20.31
N LEU A 614 -6.70 -20.63 -19.15
CA LEU A 614 -7.28 -19.52 -18.38
C LEU A 614 -7.60 -19.94 -16.95
N THR A 615 -7.16 -19.13 -15.98
CA THR A 615 -7.55 -19.23 -14.57
C THR A 615 -8.53 -18.12 -14.23
N THR A 616 -9.61 -18.46 -13.53
CA THR A 616 -10.57 -17.47 -13.02
C THR A 616 -10.90 -17.74 -11.56
N VAL A 617 -10.86 -16.68 -10.74
CA VAL A 617 -11.30 -16.70 -9.35
C VAL A 617 -12.53 -15.81 -9.20
N VAL A 618 -13.59 -16.37 -8.63
CA VAL A 618 -14.79 -15.63 -8.22
C VAL A 618 -14.86 -15.64 -6.71
N GLY A 619 -15.02 -14.46 -6.11
CA GLY A 619 -14.99 -14.27 -4.67
C GLY A 619 -16.07 -13.34 -4.16
N LEU A 620 -16.64 -13.70 -3.01
CA LEU A 620 -17.57 -12.91 -2.23
C LEU A 620 -17.03 -12.72 -0.82
N TYR A 621 -17.24 -11.54 -0.25
CA TYR A 621 -17.14 -11.29 1.20
C TYR A 621 -18.10 -10.16 1.59
N GLN A 622 -18.51 -10.11 2.86
CA GLN A 622 -19.38 -9.03 3.34
C GLN A 622 -18.70 -8.24 4.45
N THR A 623 -18.50 -6.95 4.21
CA THR A 623 -17.99 -6.01 5.22
C THR A 623 -19.10 -5.72 6.22
N ALA A 624 -18.76 -5.68 7.51
CA ALA A 624 -19.67 -5.33 8.61
C ALA A 624 -20.06 -3.84 8.60
N GLU A 625 -21.03 -3.44 9.44
CA GLU A 625 -21.51 -2.04 9.50
C GLU A 625 -20.42 -1.06 9.99
N ASP A 626 -19.42 -1.57 10.71
CA ASP A 626 -18.25 -0.80 11.14
C ASP A 626 -17.30 -0.42 9.99
N GLY A 627 -17.52 -0.97 8.78
CA GLY A 627 -16.69 -0.74 7.60
C GLY A 627 -15.29 -1.38 7.63
N ILE A 628 -14.97 -2.14 8.68
CA ILE A 628 -13.63 -2.68 8.94
C ILE A 628 -13.66 -4.20 9.04
N SER A 629 -14.58 -4.75 9.84
CA SER A 629 -14.66 -6.20 10.09
C SER A 629 -15.51 -6.91 9.02
N GLN A 630 -15.50 -8.24 9.02
CA GLN A 630 -16.32 -9.07 8.13
C GLN A 630 -17.41 -9.80 8.92
N GLU A 631 -18.59 -9.85 8.32
CA GLU A 631 -19.75 -10.57 8.83
C GLU A 631 -20.21 -11.64 7.83
N SER A 632 -21.18 -12.47 8.23
CA SER A 632 -21.76 -13.48 7.36
C SER A 632 -22.38 -12.85 6.11
N ILE A 633 -22.10 -13.43 4.94
CA ILE A 633 -22.71 -13.01 3.69
C ILE A 633 -24.23 -13.18 3.80
N THR A 634 -24.97 -12.11 3.53
CA THR A 634 -26.43 -12.15 3.41
C THR A 634 -26.80 -12.96 2.16
N PRO A 635 -27.51 -14.09 2.30
CA PRO A 635 -27.93 -14.89 1.15
C PRO A 635 -28.85 -14.11 0.21
N PHE A 636 -28.73 -14.36 -1.10
CA PHE A 636 -29.44 -13.58 -2.12
C PHE A 636 -29.92 -14.41 -3.32
N GLY A 637 -30.88 -13.88 -4.06
CA GLY A 637 -31.44 -14.50 -5.26
C GLY A 637 -31.99 -15.90 -4.98
N GLU A 638 -31.71 -16.85 -5.87
CA GLU A 638 -32.09 -18.26 -5.68
C GLU A 638 -31.44 -18.90 -4.43
N TRP A 639 -30.36 -18.30 -3.92
CA TRP A 639 -29.62 -18.76 -2.75
C TRP A 639 -30.14 -18.19 -1.44
N ALA A 640 -31.22 -17.38 -1.44
CA ALA A 640 -31.72 -16.67 -0.25
C ALA A 640 -32.06 -17.58 0.95
N ASN A 641 -32.34 -18.87 0.71
CA ASN A 641 -32.63 -19.87 1.76
C ASN A 641 -31.47 -20.83 2.05
N TYR A 642 -30.28 -20.54 1.52
CA TYR A 642 -29.09 -21.38 1.63
C TYR A 642 -27.93 -20.61 2.25
N SER A 643 -26.96 -21.34 2.79
CA SER A 643 -25.66 -20.78 3.12
C SER A 643 -24.89 -20.47 1.83
N LEU A 644 -24.38 -19.24 1.68
CA LEU A 644 -23.53 -18.88 0.55
C LEU A 644 -22.14 -19.49 0.76
N THR A 645 -21.75 -20.39 -0.15
CA THR A 645 -20.49 -21.12 -0.12
C THR A 645 -19.82 -21.05 -1.48
N GLY A 646 -18.62 -21.62 -1.62
CA GLY A 646 -17.97 -21.71 -2.93
C GLY A 646 -18.78 -22.50 -3.97
N GLY A 647 -19.61 -23.44 -3.52
CA GLY A 647 -20.48 -24.28 -4.37
C GLY A 647 -21.82 -23.65 -4.74
N THR A 648 -22.09 -22.40 -4.32
CA THR A 648 -23.32 -21.67 -4.70
C THR A 648 -23.06 -20.67 -5.82
N TRP A 649 -23.36 -19.38 -5.63
CA TRP A 649 -23.16 -18.34 -6.63
C TRP A 649 -21.72 -18.26 -7.19
N PRO A 650 -20.63 -18.42 -6.41
CA PRO A 650 -19.27 -18.31 -6.95
C PRO A 650 -18.96 -19.27 -8.11
N VAL A 651 -19.29 -20.57 -7.99
CA VAL A 651 -19.03 -21.55 -9.06
C VAL A 651 -20.01 -21.38 -10.24
N THR A 652 -21.27 -21.01 -10.00
CA THR A 652 -22.22 -20.76 -11.10
C THR A 652 -21.87 -19.49 -11.87
N ALA A 653 -21.45 -18.43 -11.17
CA ALA A 653 -20.91 -17.22 -11.77
C ALA A 653 -19.62 -17.50 -12.56
N TRP A 654 -18.70 -18.30 -12.00
CA TRP A 654 -17.51 -18.75 -12.72
C TRP A 654 -17.89 -19.47 -14.01
N THR A 655 -18.86 -20.38 -13.95
CA THR A 655 -19.30 -21.19 -15.10
C THR A 655 -19.90 -20.31 -16.20
N HIS A 656 -20.81 -19.41 -15.84
CA HIS A 656 -21.43 -18.49 -16.78
C HIS A 656 -20.40 -17.54 -17.42
N TYR A 657 -19.48 -16.99 -16.61
CA TYR A 657 -18.37 -16.18 -17.10
C TYR A 657 -17.49 -16.96 -18.08
N MET A 658 -17.07 -18.18 -17.70
CA MET A 658 -16.17 -19.02 -18.49
C MET A 658 -16.80 -19.47 -19.80
N GLN A 659 -18.10 -19.76 -19.83
CA GLN A 659 -18.83 -20.05 -21.06
C GLN A 659 -18.76 -18.87 -22.05
N ALA A 660 -18.92 -17.64 -21.57
CA ALA A 660 -18.86 -16.44 -22.42
C ALA A 660 -17.44 -16.16 -22.97
N VAL A 661 -16.40 -16.36 -22.14
CA VAL A 661 -15.02 -16.00 -22.52
C VAL A 661 -14.26 -17.12 -23.25
N THR A 662 -14.71 -18.37 -23.13
CA THR A 662 -14.15 -19.52 -23.87
C THR A 662 -14.92 -19.85 -25.14
N GLU A 663 -15.95 -19.08 -25.49
CA GLU A 663 -16.69 -19.23 -26.74
C GLU A 663 -15.75 -19.18 -27.96
N GLY A 664 -15.70 -20.28 -28.72
CA GLY A 664 -14.84 -20.44 -29.89
C GLY A 664 -13.37 -20.77 -29.59
N MET A 665 -12.99 -20.92 -28.32
CA MET A 665 -11.66 -21.35 -27.90
C MET A 665 -11.50 -22.86 -28.10
N GLU A 666 -10.36 -23.31 -28.61
CA GLU A 666 -10.02 -24.73 -28.71
C GLU A 666 -9.96 -25.38 -27.31
N VAL A 667 -10.32 -26.66 -27.22
CA VAL A 667 -10.26 -27.41 -25.96
C VAL A 667 -8.86 -27.99 -25.80
N GLU A 668 -8.13 -27.52 -24.80
CA GLU A 668 -6.86 -28.11 -24.36
C GLU A 668 -7.11 -29.08 -23.20
N GLN A 669 -6.35 -30.17 -23.16
CA GLN A 669 -6.43 -31.19 -22.11
C GLN A 669 -5.34 -30.95 -21.05
N PHE A 670 -5.65 -31.29 -19.79
CA PHE A 670 -4.62 -31.40 -18.77
C PHE A 670 -3.72 -32.63 -19.03
N PRO A 671 -2.48 -32.65 -18.51
CA PRO A 671 -1.65 -33.84 -18.54
C PRO A 671 -2.38 -35.06 -17.93
N GLU A 672 -2.29 -36.22 -18.59
CA GLU A 672 -2.94 -37.43 -18.11
C GLU A 672 -2.26 -37.96 -16.84
N TYR A 673 -3.09 -38.39 -15.88
CA TYR A 673 -2.64 -39.06 -14.67
C TYR A 673 -3.61 -40.18 -14.30
N THR A 674 -3.08 -41.30 -13.81
CA THR A 674 -3.87 -42.40 -13.24
C THR A 674 -3.27 -42.75 -11.89
N PRO A 675 -3.99 -42.57 -10.77
CA PRO A 675 -3.47 -42.91 -9.46
C PRO A 675 -3.20 -44.43 -9.35
N PRO A 676 -2.12 -44.83 -8.67
CA PRO A 676 -1.88 -46.23 -8.36
C PRO A 676 -2.96 -46.78 -7.43
N ALA A 677 -3.08 -48.12 -7.35
CA ALA A 677 -4.07 -48.79 -6.51
C ALA A 677 -3.98 -48.32 -5.04
N PRO A 678 -5.10 -48.22 -4.28
CA PRO A 678 -5.14 -47.68 -2.93
C PRO A 678 -4.06 -48.26 -2.02
N LYS A 679 -3.32 -47.36 -1.35
CA LYS A 679 -2.29 -47.72 -0.39
C LYS A 679 -2.71 -47.18 0.97
N PRO A 680 -2.75 -47.99 2.04
CA PRO A 680 -2.95 -47.43 3.36
C PRO A 680 -1.81 -46.43 3.63
N SER A 681 -2.15 -45.22 4.04
CA SER A 681 -1.13 -44.23 4.45
C SER A 681 -0.28 -44.87 5.56
N PRO A 682 1.06 -44.66 5.59
CA PRO A 682 1.85 -45.07 6.73
C PRO A 682 1.37 -44.34 7.97
N SER A 683 0.47 -44.98 8.72
CA SER A 683 0.14 -44.60 10.09
C SER A 683 1.47 -44.42 10.86
N PRO A 684 1.64 -43.39 11.71
CA PRO A 684 2.74 -43.39 12.66
C PRO A 684 2.65 -44.71 13.41
N THR A 685 3.67 -45.55 13.22
CA THR A 685 3.72 -46.95 13.68
C THR A 685 2.92 -47.12 14.97
N PRO A 686 1.81 -47.88 14.98
CA PRO A 686 1.16 -48.19 16.23
C PRO A 686 2.17 -48.91 17.11
N SER A 687 2.51 -48.28 18.24
CA SER A 687 3.20 -48.93 19.34
C SER A 687 2.47 -50.24 19.62
N VAL A 688 3.18 -51.35 19.40
CA VAL A 688 2.68 -52.71 19.58
C VAL A 688 2.09 -52.83 21.00
N SER A 689 0.84 -53.25 21.08
CA SER A 689 0.17 -53.60 22.35
C SER A 689 0.89 -54.82 22.98
N PRO A 690 0.96 -54.93 24.31
CA PRO A 690 2.11 -55.50 24.99
C PRO A 690 2.05 -57.02 25.08
N SER A 691 3.19 -57.67 24.84
CA SER A 691 3.54 -58.88 25.57
C SER A 691 5.05 -59.02 25.72
N GLU A 692 5.42 -59.27 26.96
CA GLU A 692 6.73 -59.52 27.56
C GLU A 692 7.63 -58.30 27.83
N GLU A 693 7.66 -57.98 29.12
CA GLU A 693 8.55 -57.07 29.84
C GLU A 693 10.01 -57.24 29.41
N GLN A 694 10.56 -56.20 28.80
CA GLN A 694 11.98 -55.93 28.88
C GLN A 694 12.12 -54.52 29.46
N ASP A 695 12.64 -54.45 30.69
CA ASP A 695 12.84 -53.19 31.42
C ASP A 695 13.77 -52.26 30.63
N ASP A 696 13.19 -51.35 29.85
CA ASP A 696 13.88 -50.31 29.09
C ASP A 696 14.24 -49.17 30.05
N MET A 697 15.42 -49.32 30.66
CA MET A 697 16.01 -48.35 31.58
C MET A 697 16.80 -47.30 30.77
N VAL A 698 16.55 -46.03 31.05
CA VAL A 698 17.26 -44.87 30.48
C VAL A 698 17.97 -44.10 31.59
N VAL A 699 19.15 -43.58 31.31
CA VAL A 699 19.91 -42.78 32.28
C VAL A 699 19.41 -41.34 32.25
N VAL A 700 19.08 -40.76 33.40
CA VAL A 700 18.74 -39.34 33.50
C VAL A 700 20.00 -38.50 33.20
N PRO A 701 20.00 -37.65 32.15
CA PRO A 701 21.15 -36.81 31.80
C PRO A 701 21.65 -35.93 32.94
N THR A 702 22.98 -35.79 33.04
CA THR A 702 23.65 -34.96 34.06
C THR A 702 24.09 -33.59 33.54
N GLY A 703 24.27 -32.63 34.43
CA GLY A 703 24.76 -31.27 34.12
C GLY A 703 23.64 -30.29 33.77
N LEU A 704 22.41 -30.56 34.22
CA LEU A 704 21.23 -29.76 33.89
C LEU A 704 20.96 -28.63 34.89
N VAL A 705 21.51 -28.74 36.10
CA VAL A 705 21.41 -27.70 37.14
C VAL A 705 22.15 -26.43 36.68
N GLY A 706 21.48 -25.28 36.79
CA GLY A 706 21.95 -23.98 36.32
C GLY A 706 21.60 -23.65 34.87
N GLN A 707 21.03 -24.60 34.11
CA GLN A 707 20.53 -24.33 32.76
C GLN A 707 19.15 -23.69 32.78
N GLN A 708 18.75 -23.10 31.65
CA GLN A 708 17.38 -22.66 31.42
C GLN A 708 16.45 -23.87 31.30
N VAL A 709 15.27 -23.78 31.93
CA VAL A 709 14.28 -24.87 32.04
C VAL A 709 13.89 -25.46 30.69
N VAL A 710 13.80 -24.64 29.65
CA VAL A 710 13.45 -25.10 28.28
C VAL A 710 14.53 -26.03 27.72
N SER A 711 15.81 -25.71 27.95
CA SER A 711 16.96 -26.54 27.51
C SER A 711 17.03 -27.86 28.31
N ALA A 712 16.86 -27.77 29.62
CA ALA A 712 16.90 -28.95 30.49
C ALA A 712 15.70 -29.89 30.24
N ALA A 713 14.50 -29.34 30.05
CA ALA A 713 13.29 -30.11 29.74
C ALA A 713 13.39 -30.79 28.36
N ALA A 714 13.94 -30.11 27.36
CA ALA A 714 14.23 -30.71 26.05
C ALA A 714 15.26 -31.85 26.16
N THR A 715 16.31 -31.66 26.97
CA THR A 715 17.35 -32.68 27.18
C THR A 715 16.81 -33.91 27.91
N LEU A 716 16.00 -33.72 28.95
CA LEU A 716 15.33 -34.80 29.68
C LEU A 716 14.33 -35.56 28.81
N SER A 717 13.51 -34.83 28.04
CA SER A 717 12.53 -35.43 27.13
C SER A 717 13.23 -36.20 26.00
N GLY A 718 14.32 -35.66 25.45
CA GLY A 718 15.15 -36.33 24.44
C GLY A 718 15.86 -37.59 24.97
N ALA A 719 16.16 -37.64 26.28
CA ALA A 719 16.68 -38.84 26.94
C ALA A 719 15.59 -39.88 27.28
N GLY A 720 14.32 -39.60 26.94
CA GLY A 720 13.21 -40.52 27.14
C GLY A 720 12.67 -40.54 28.57
N VAL A 721 12.85 -39.47 29.35
CA VAL A 721 12.21 -39.28 30.66
C VAL A 721 11.29 -38.07 30.64
N ARG A 722 10.27 -38.03 31.50
CA ARG A 722 9.28 -36.95 31.50
C ARG A 722 9.65 -35.89 32.55
N PRO A 723 10.07 -34.67 32.16
CA PRO A 723 10.33 -33.62 33.13
C PRO A 723 9.01 -33.19 33.79
N GLN A 724 8.99 -33.18 35.11
CA GLN A 724 7.88 -32.65 35.91
C GLN A 724 8.39 -31.40 36.65
N LEU A 725 8.03 -30.24 36.13
CA LEU A 725 8.51 -28.97 36.66
C LEU A 725 7.83 -28.65 37.98
N VAL A 726 8.63 -28.27 38.97
CA VAL A 726 8.15 -27.76 40.25
C VAL A 726 8.83 -26.43 40.52
N GLU A 727 8.02 -25.39 40.58
CA GLU A 727 8.50 -24.03 40.79
C GLU A 727 8.85 -23.79 42.26
N VAL A 728 10.04 -23.24 42.51
CA VAL A 728 10.56 -22.96 43.85
C VAL A 728 11.19 -21.57 43.89
N PRO A 729 10.82 -20.69 44.83
CA PRO A 729 11.49 -19.41 45.03
C PRO A 729 12.97 -19.61 45.34
N SER A 730 13.85 -18.86 44.67
CA SER A 730 15.31 -18.93 44.93
C SER A 730 16.02 -17.64 44.53
N ASP A 731 17.26 -17.46 44.96
CA ASP A 731 18.09 -16.33 44.55
C ASP A 731 18.61 -16.41 43.10
N GLN A 732 18.32 -17.50 42.38
CA GLN A 732 18.65 -17.66 40.95
C GLN A 732 17.62 -16.97 40.04
N PRO A 733 17.99 -16.58 38.81
CA PRO A 733 17.06 -15.99 37.85
C PRO A 733 15.86 -16.91 37.56
N PRO A 734 14.65 -16.36 37.33
CA PRO A 734 13.47 -17.15 36.95
C PRO A 734 13.74 -18.05 35.74
N GLY A 735 13.21 -19.27 35.77
CA GLY A 735 13.42 -20.28 34.72
C GLY A 735 14.73 -21.05 34.83
N THR A 736 15.59 -20.77 35.83
CA THR A 736 16.83 -21.53 36.06
C THR A 736 16.54 -22.83 36.80
N VAL A 737 17.06 -23.96 36.28
CA VAL A 737 16.93 -25.26 36.95
C VAL A 737 17.79 -25.31 38.21
N LEU A 738 17.17 -25.59 39.34
CA LEU A 738 17.79 -25.66 40.66
C LEU A 738 18.19 -27.07 41.05
N SER A 739 17.38 -28.07 40.68
CA SER A 739 17.68 -29.47 40.94
C SER A 739 16.97 -30.38 39.93
N VAL A 740 17.56 -31.54 39.63
CA VAL A 740 16.96 -32.59 38.80
C VAL A 740 17.00 -33.91 39.58
N GLU A 741 15.85 -34.53 39.78
CA GLU A 741 15.75 -35.78 40.53
C GLU A 741 16.41 -36.94 39.77
N LYS A 742 17.12 -37.83 40.49
CA LYS A 742 17.76 -39.04 39.93
C LYS A 742 18.76 -38.78 38.81
N GLU A 743 19.32 -37.58 38.76
CA GLU A 743 20.36 -37.20 37.80
C GLU A 743 21.52 -38.22 37.78
N GLY A 744 21.85 -38.74 36.59
CA GLY A 744 22.87 -39.78 36.40
C GLY A 744 22.46 -41.21 36.77
N GLN A 745 21.22 -41.45 37.21
CA GLN A 745 20.72 -42.78 37.55
C GLN A 745 19.88 -43.38 36.43
N GLU A 746 19.88 -44.70 36.33
CA GLU A 746 18.98 -45.43 35.44
C GLU A 746 17.57 -45.45 36.02
N VAL A 747 16.61 -45.01 35.21
CA VAL A 747 15.18 -45.01 35.51
C VAL A 747 14.43 -45.66 34.37
N LYS A 748 13.23 -46.18 34.62
CA LYS A 748 12.40 -46.69 33.52
C LYS A 748 12.08 -45.57 32.55
N ARG A 749 12.14 -45.82 31.24
CA ARG A 749 11.73 -44.86 30.21
C ARG A 749 10.34 -44.30 30.54
N ASN A 750 10.14 -43.01 30.29
CA ASN A 750 8.97 -42.19 30.66
C ASN A 750 8.74 -41.98 32.16
N SER A 751 9.68 -42.37 33.03
CA SER A 751 9.59 -42.01 34.45
C SER A 751 9.48 -40.49 34.61
N PRO A 752 8.57 -40.00 35.47
CA PRO A 752 8.54 -38.59 35.82
C PRO A 752 9.81 -38.26 36.59
N ILE A 753 10.53 -37.24 36.13
CA ILE A 753 11.71 -36.70 36.79
C ILE A 753 11.36 -35.31 37.28
N ARG A 754 11.34 -35.15 38.60
CA ARG A 754 11.06 -33.84 39.19
C ARG A 754 12.23 -32.89 38.91
N VAL A 755 11.91 -31.73 38.35
CA VAL A 755 12.86 -30.66 38.06
C VAL A 755 12.42 -29.43 38.83
N GLU A 756 13.22 -29.01 39.82
CA GLU A 756 12.94 -27.75 40.51
C GLU A 756 13.45 -26.57 39.69
N VAL A 757 12.62 -25.57 39.50
CA VAL A 757 12.91 -24.41 38.67
C VAL A 757 12.72 -23.15 39.49
N SER A 758 13.66 -22.22 39.40
CA SER A 758 13.55 -20.98 40.14
C SER A 758 12.45 -20.09 39.58
N THR A 759 11.66 -19.49 40.47
CA THR A 759 10.75 -18.37 40.13
C THR A 759 11.36 -17.00 40.39
N GLY A 760 12.67 -16.93 40.70
CA GLY A 760 13.30 -15.74 41.26
C GLY A 760 13.12 -15.64 42.78
N PRO A 761 13.72 -14.60 43.42
CA PRO A 761 13.62 -14.42 44.85
C PRO A 761 12.19 -14.08 45.24
N ASP A 762 11.75 -14.59 46.40
CA ASP A 762 10.39 -14.42 46.94
C ASP A 762 9.98 -12.93 46.89
N GLN A 763 9.07 -12.60 45.97
CA GLN A 763 8.59 -11.23 45.79
C GLN A 763 7.44 -11.00 46.79
N ASP A 764 7.57 -9.97 47.63
CA ASP A 764 6.48 -9.51 48.50
C ASP A 764 5.30 -9.05 47.62
N THR A 765 4.22 -9.83 47.57
CA THR A 765 3.04 -9.56 46.73
C THR A 765 1.91 -8.89 47.52
N ALA A 766 1.08 -8.12 46.81
CA ALA A 766 -0.14 -7.52 47.31
C ALA A 766 -1.31 -7.81 46.35
N THR A 767 -2.51 -8.01 46.90
CA THR A 767 -3.72 -8.23 46.11
C THR A 767 -4.46 -6.90 45.89
N VAL A 768 -4.91 -6.64 44.67
CA VAL A 768 -5.78 -5.49 44.35
C VAL A 768 -7.11 -5.66 45.11
N PRO A 769 -7.48 -4.74 46.02
CA PRO A 769 -8.72 -4.85 46.79
C PRO A 769 -9.95 -4.92 45.88
N GLY A 770 -10.99 -5.63 46.34
CA GLY A 770 -12.29 -5.65 45.66
C GLY A 770 -13.20 -4.50 46.12
N GLY A 771 -14.17 -4.13 45.29
CA GLY A 771 -15.13 -3.05 45.56
C GLY A 771 -14.57 -1.65 45.27
N LEU A 772 -13.58 -1.54 44.37
CA LEU A 772 -13.02 -0.28 43.87
C LEU A 772 -13.90 0.30 42.75
N ILE A 773 -14.43 -0.52 41.85
CA ILE A 773 -15.32 -0.11 40.76
C ILE A 773 -16.66 0.34 41.34
N GLY A 774 -17.10 1.52 40.93
CA GLY A 774 -18.29 2.20 41.48
C GLY A 774 -18.05 2.91 42.83
N SER A 775 -16.87 2.78 43.44
CA SER A 775 -16.51 3.55 44.64
C SER A 775 -16.03 4.96 44.29
N ASP A 776 -15.96 5.84 45.29
CA ASP A 776 -15.37 7.17 45.10
C ASP A 776 -13.84 7.09 44.93
N GLU A 777 -13.29 8.00 44.12
CA GLU A 777 -11.85 8.06 43.82
C GLU A 777 -10.97 8.02 45.10
N ASN A 778 -11.35 8.75 46.15
CA ASN A 778 -10.52 8.86 47.35
C ASN A 778 -10.48 7.54 48.13
N ASN A 779 -11.60 6.83 48.19
CA ASN A 779 -11.70 5.51 48.80
C ASN A 779 -10.89 4.49 48.01
N ALA A 780 -11.00 4.47 46.68
CA ALA A 780 -10.20 3.58 45.84
C ALA A 780 -8.69 3.80 46.02
N ARG A 781 -8.24 5.06 46.05
CA ARG A 781 -6.83 5.43 46.33
C ARG A 781 -6.39 4.99 47.72
N GLY A 782 -7.26 5.16 48.72
CA GLY A 782 -7.00 4.75 50.10
C GLY A 782 -6.80 3.24 50.23
N GLN A 783 -7.69 2.46 49.63
CA GLN A 783 -7.65 1.00 49.66
C GLN A 783 -6.42 0.45 48.92
N LEU A 784 -6.10 0.98 47.74
CA LEU A 784 -4.92 0.56 46.97
C LEU A 784 -3.62 0.84 47.74
N ARG A 785 -3.49 2.03 48.35
CA ARG A 785 -2.31 2.35 49.18
C ARG A 785 -2.22 1.48 50.44
N ALA A 786 -3.35 1.17 51.07
CA ALA A 786 -3.38 0.30 52.24
C ALA A 786 -2.98 -1.15 51.90
N ALA A 787 -3.28 -1.62 50.68
CA ALA A 787 -2.79 -2.88 50.15
C ALA A 787 -1.29 -2.84 49.79
N GLY A 788 -0.67 -1.66 49.80
CA GLY A 788 0.73 -1.46 49.42
C GLY A 788 0.93 -1.32 47.91
N LEU A 789 -0.06 -0.80 47.18
CA LEU A 789 -0.05 -0.56 45.73
C LEU A 789 -0.02 0.95 45.41
N ASP A 790 0.43 1.33 44.21
CA ASP A 790 0.53 2.73 43.75
C ASP A 790 -0.66 3.11 42.86
N PRO A 791 -1.69 3.84 43.34
CA PRO A 791 -2.83 4.22 42.51
C PRO A 791 -2.47 5.34 41.52
N ALA A 792 -2.72 5.11 40.24
CA ALA A 792 -2.61 6.11 39.17
C ALA A 792 -4.01 6.43 38.61
N ILE A 793 -4.43 7.70 38.77
CA ILE A 793 -5.77 8.14 38.39
C ILE A 793 -5.77 8.69 36.96
N GLU A 794 -6.74 8.24 36.18
CA GLU A 794 -7.05 8.76 34.86
C GLU A 794 -8.52 9.12 34.79
N TYR A 795 -8.87 10.23 34.13
CA TYR A 795 -10.26 10.67 34.03
C TYR A 795 -10.82 10.37 32.65
N GLN A 796 -12.04 9.83 32.60
CA GLN A 796 -12.76 9.53 31.37
C GLN A 796 -14.19 10.06 31.45
N GLU A 797 -14.69 10.65 30.37
CA GLU A 797 -16.10 11.06 30.30
C GLU A 797 -17.01 9.84 30.30
N SER A 798 -18.03 9.87 31.16
CA SER A 798 -19.06 8.85 31.22
C SER A 798 -20.41 9.51 31.55
N ALA A 799 -21.42 9.20 30.73
CA ALA A 799 -22.79 9.60 30.98
C ALA A 799 -23.50 8.67 31.99
N ASP A 800 -22.98 7.45 32.16
CA ASP A 800 -23.60 6.38 32.95
C ASP A 800 -23.04 6.28 34.38
N VAL A 801 -21.82 6.80 34.61
CA VAL A 801 -21.14 6.75 35.92
C VAL A 801 -21.00 8.17 36.46
N GLN A 802 -21.43 8.38 37.71
CA GLN A 802 -21.42 9.69 38.35
C GLN A 802 -19.99 10.26 38.45
N GLN A 803 -19.84 11.57 38.21
CA GLN A 803 -18.55 12.27 38.32
C GLN A 803 -17.84 11.94 39.65
N GLY A 804 -16.59 11.52 39.58
CA GLY A 804 -15.76 11.16 40.73
C GLY A 804 -15.86 9.70 41.18
N GLN A 805 -16.66 8.85 40.50
CA GLN A 805 -16.69 7.40 40.73
C GLN A 805 -15.77 6.64 39.77
N VAL A 806 -15.21 5.54 40.27
CA VAL A 806 -14.33 4.65 39.50
C VAL A 806 -15.13 3.84 38.48
N ILE A 807 -14.75 3.94 37.22
CA ILE A 807 -15.32 3.19 36.08
C ILE A 807 -14.65 1.81 35.97
N SER A 808 -13.33 1.76 36.11
CA SER A 808 -12.56 0.52 36.00
C SER A 808 -11.20 0.62 36.70
N VAL A 809 -10.61 -0.53 37.01
CA VAL A 809 -9.25 -0.65 37.57
C VAL A 809 -8.44 -1.70 36.81
N ASN A 810 -7.15 -1.43 36.59
CA ASN A 810 -6.23 -2.34 35.90
C ASN A 810 -4.83 -2.32 36.59
N PRO A 811 -4.28 -3.46 37.04
CA PRO A 811 -4.88 -4.81 37.08
C PRO A 811 -6.21 -4.85 37.84
N GLY A 812 -7.10 -5.75 37.41
CA GLY A 812 -8.47 -5.85 37.95
C GLY A 812 -8.52 -6.21 39.43
N GLU A 813 -9.68 -5.98 40.05
CA GLU A 813 -9.95 -6.37 41.44
C GLU A 813 -9.67 -7.87 41.66
N GLY A 814 -8.99 -8.21 42.76
CA GLY A 814 -8.61 -9.59 43.08
C GLY A 814 -7.31 -10.08 42.43
N ALA A 815 -6.69 -9.30 41.53
CA ALA A 815 -5.39 -9.65 40.96
C ALA A 815 -4.29 -9.61 42.05
N THR A 816 -3.42 -10.62 42.07
CA THR A 816 -2.23 -10.63 42.95
C THR A 816 -1.03 -10.12 42.16
N VAL A 817 -0.42 -9.03 42.62
CA VAL A 817 0.65 -8.30 41.93
C VAL A 817 1.80 -8.00 42.90
N PRO A 818 3.03 -7.71 42.44
CA PRO A 818 4.10 -7.28 43.33
C PRO A 818 3.71 -6.03 44.14
N ARG A 819 4.12 -5.95 45.41
CA ARG A 819 3.86 -4.78 46.25
C ARG A 819 4.55 -3.55 45.64
N GLY A 820 3.85 -2.43 45.59
CA GLY A 820 4.27 -1.20 44.90
C GLY A 820 3.88 -1.14 43.42
N THR A 821 3.22 -2.17 42.87
CA THR A 821 2.71 -2.14 41.49
C THR A 821 1.74 -0.97 41.31
N ARG A 822 1.88 -0.28 40.17
CA ARG A 822 0.99 0.80 39.78
C ARG A 822 -0.33 0.25 39.26
N VAL A 823 -1.43 0.64 39.88
CA VAL A 823 -2.79 0.27 39.47
C VAL A 823 -3.45 1.49 38.84
N GLN A 824 -3.80 1.38 37.57
CA GLN A 824 -4.61 2.38 36.89
C GLN A 824 -6.04 2.33 37.42
N VAL A 825 -6.58 3.49 37.74
CA VAL A 825 -7.95 3.68 38.20
C VAL A 825 -8.58 4.73 37.31
N ILE A 826 -9.53 4.32 36.48
CA ILE A 826 -10.25 5.22 35.59
C ILE A 826 -11.46 5.78 36.35
N VAL A 827 -11.57 7.11 36.41
CA VAL A 827 -12.60 7.83 37.17
C VAL A 827 -13.46 8.66 36.23
N SER A 828 -14.77 8.64 36.43
CA SER A 828 -15.69 9.43 35.62
C SER A 828 -15.48 10.93 35.82
N SER A 829 -15.34 11.70 34.73
CA SER A 829 -15.36 13.17 34.75
C SER A 829 -16.77 13.78 34.66
N GLY A 830 -17.82 12.96 34.51
CA GLY A 830 -19.21 13.40 34.28
C GLY A 830 -19.51 13.80 32.83
N SER A 831 -20.80 13.95 32.48
CA SER A 831 -21.25 14.34 31.14
C SER A 831 -20.99 15.83 30.87
N GLY A 832 -20.18 16.16 29.85
CA GLY A 832 -19.98 17.53 29.40
C GLY A 832 -21.21 18.06 28.66
N ASP A 833 -22.04 18.87 29.32
CA ASP A 833 -23.23 19.44 28.70
C ASP A 833 -22.95 20.77 27.97
N ILE A 834 -23.45 20.85 26.73
CA ILE A 834 -23.36 21.96 25.79
C ILE A 834 -24.38 23.04 26.19
N GLY A 835 -23.91 24.24 26.56
CA GLY A 835 -24.76 25.40 26.84
C GLY A 835 -24.54 26.54 25.83
N ILE A 836 -25.45 26.66 24.87
CA ILE A 836 -25.56 27.79 23.92
C ILE A 836 -25.97 29.06 24.68
N PRO A 837 -25.29 30.21 24.56
CA PRO A 837 -25.76 31.47 25.13
C PRO A 837 -26.66 32.23 24.15
N THR A 838 -27.95 32.29 24.44
CA THR A 838 -28.86 33.31 23.90
C THR A 838 -28.71 34.61 24.71
N GLY A 839 -28.56 35.74 24.01
CA GLY A 839 -28.12 37.01 24.59
C GLY A 839 -29.14 37.81 25.42
N GLU A 840 -28.53 38.69 26.23
CA GLU A 840 -28.96 40.02 26.74
C GLU A 840 -30.20 40.16 27.66
N PRO A 841 -30.29 41.27 28.45
CA PRO A 841 -29.26 41.90 29.28
C PRO A 841 -29.80 42.25 30.69
N THR A 842 -28.91 42.58 31.63
CA THR A 842 -28.90 43.83 32.44
C THR A 842 -28.34 43.67 33.86
N GLU A 843 -27.46 44.63 34.17
CA GLU A 843 -27.27 45.35 35.42
C GLU A 843 -26.81 44.60 36.68
N GLY A 844 -25.54 44.90 37.02
CA GLY A 844 -25.29 45.64 38.27
C GLY A 844 -24.40 44.93 39.28
N GLY A 845 -23.28 45.57 39.60
CA GLY A 845 -22.72 45.50 40.95
C GLY A 845 -21.26 45.08 41.07
N ASN A 846 -20.37 46.08 40.95
CA ASN A 846 -19.18 46.30 41.78
C ASN A 846 -18.46 45.08 42.42
N GLY A 847 -17.19 44.93 42.02
CA GLY A 847 -16.12 45.49 42.86
C GLY A 847 -15.21 44.50 43.60
N ASN A 848 -13.90 44.67 43.32
CA ASN A 848 -12.71 44.19 44.05
C ASN A 848 -12.48 42.67 44.07
N GLY A 849 -11.29 42.13 43.78
CA GLY A 849 -9.95 42.71 43.77
C GLY A 849 -9.00 41.75 44.48
N ASN A 850 -7.79 41.58 43.92
CA ASN A 850 -6.65 40.73 44.34
C ASN A 850 -6.80 39.22 44.10
N GLY A 851 -5.82 38.51 43.52
CA GLY A 851 -4.44 38.84 43.19
C GLY A 851 -3.47 37.80 43.78
N ASN A 852 -2.52 37.35 42.94
CA ASN A 852 -1.37 36.46 43.20
C ASN A 852 -1.68 34.98 43.50
N GLY A 853 -0.95 34.00 42.99
CA GLY A 853 0.31 33.90 42.23
C GLY A 853 0.65 32.39 42.24
N GLY A 854 0.98 31.74 41.13
CA GLY A 854 2.31 31.78 40.52
C GLY A 854 3.17 30.61 41.03
N GLY A 855 3.55 29.69 40.13
CA GLY A 855 4.68 28.78 40.35
C GLY A 855 4.47 27.31 39.97
N ARG A 856 4.71 27.00 38.70
CA ARG A 856 5.14 25.68 38.18
C ARG A 856 6.64 25.44 38.51
N PRO A 857 7.19 24.22 38.44
CA PRO A 857 7.33 23.42 37.20
C PRO A 857 6.23 22.38 36.98
#